data_AF-A0A2N2N9X1-F1
#
_entry.id   AF-A0A2N2N9X1-F1
#
_cell.length_a   1.000
_cell.length_b   1.000
_cell.length_c   1.000
_cell.angle_alpha   90.00
_cell.angle_beta   90.00
_cell.angle_gamma   90.00
#
_symmetry.space_group_name_H-M   'P 1'
#
loop_
_entity.id
_entity.type
_entity.pdbx_description
1 polymer ?
#
loop_
_entity_poly.entity_id
_entity_poly.type
_entity_poly.pdbx_seq_one_letter_code
_entity_poly.pdbx_strand_id
1 'polypeptide(L)'
;MNNIDALHKLGQSLWYDNIQRSLLDNGALKGMIERGEIKGVTSNPSIFNNAIAKSSDYDSALQPLAWSGLNAEEIFWELAVKDIQDAADLFAPLYENTAHKDGYVSLEVSPYLARDTRATVREAKRLWQKVNRPNLMIKIPATLEGLPAIRETIAEGINVNVTLIFSLERYQAVIEAFLSGLEDRALKGLSIESIASVASFFISRVDSKVDDLLVKKYQAEGAALLGKAAIANAKLAYELFLKEFATERFAKLAQKGAQKQRPLWASTSTKNPNYRDVIYIEELIGDDTVNTVPPATLTAFGDHGKANVTIASDLASNKEALSQLDKLGVSMAVVTQELEDEGVKSFADAFTSLLASVETRRLEQTAGIEKITASVQKRLEKLEKLDFVKRMYAHDPELWTKDVKGQDEIRIRMDWLSAPWDSESLLPQLETLLAECRKAGFTHALLLGMGGSSLAPEVLKLINGQTEFQGNLGLDLSVLDSTNPDEVLLARQRSPLEKTLYIVASKSGTTGEINAFFQYFWDEVSKKFGDKAGEHFLAITDPGTKLDVLARERKFFKVINANPQVGGRNSALTTFGLVPAACQPENSIVTNPGVVLGALMAEAAFDGLDKLTVVTDSVWSAFGNWFEQLLAESSGKEGRGIVPVATEPNLPVAKYGKDRLFLYVGSNAANNAFCKELREANKPLLVMKVNSSMDLGSQFYLWEVATAVACSILGVNSFDQPDVQDAKTRTMNGIAAFKETGKLEFGTPLIKFESGDVYSNQIFDWKNAKSLTDVIDTYLKKFVHKGDYVAINAFLPRTAEMEADLQVLRRRILDNYGNAVTLGFGPRFLHSTGQLHKGGPDIGVFIEFTSESEADMDIPNEGLTFGTMAMAQALGDYQALEARGRRLLRIHLRKPSLKDL
;
A
#
# COMPACT_ATOMS: atom_id res chain seq x y z
N MET A 1 -4.11 -39.77 -15.92
CA MET A 1 -2.88 -39.74 -15.11
C MET A 1 -1.87 -39.03 -15.97
N ASN A 2 -1.45 -37.83 -15.57
CA ASN A 2 -0.46 -37.06 -16.31
C ASN A 2 0.95 -37.62 -16.04
N ASN A 3 1.97 -37.12 -16.74
CA ASN A 3 3.35 -37.61 -16.59
C ASN A 3 3.92 -37.35 -15.19
N ILE A 4 3.48 -36.27 -14.53
CA ILE A 4 3.91 -35.85 -13.19
C ILE A 4 3.32 -36.78 -12.12
N ASP A 5 2.03 -37.11 -12.18
CA ASP A 5 1.36 -38.11 -11.33
C ASP A 5 2.10 -39.45 -11.37
N ALA A 6 2.52 -39.85 -12.58
CA ALA A 6 3.24 -41.10 -12.81
C ALA A 6 4.63 -41.04 -12.18
N LEU A 7 5.38 -39.95 -12.37
CA LEU A 7 6.69 -39.73 -11.75
C LEU A 7 6.59 -39.71 -10.21
N HIS A 8 5.58 -39.04 -9.63
CA HIS A 8 5.38 -39.00 -8.18
C HIS A 8 5.08 -40.38 -7.58
N LYS A 9 4.45 -41.28 -8.34
CA LYS A 9 4.24 -42.69 -7.93
C LYS A 9 5.50 -43.56 -8.00
N LEU A 10 6.52 -43.11 -8.72
CA LEU A 10 7.85 -43.74 -8.75
C LEU A 10 8.78 -43.24 -7.64
N GLY A 11 8.26 -42.44 -6.70
CA GLY A 11 8.96 -42.01 -5.48
C GLY A 11 9.83 -40.76 -5.62
N GLN A 12 9.85 -40.13 -6.81
CA GLN A 12 10.49 -38.82 -7.01
C GLN A 12 9.49 -37.68 -6.78
N SER A 13 9.91 -36.62 -6.09
CA SER A 13 9.13 -35.38 -5.95
C SER A 13 9.65 -34.28 -6.88
N LEU A 14 8.76 -33.58 -7.60
CA LEU A 14 9.14 -32.39 -8.37
C LEU A 14 9.03 -31.13 -7.51
N TRP A 15 10.09 -30.34 -7.42
CA TRP A 15 10.10 -29.02 -6.78
C TRP A 15 10.27 -27.94 -7.85
N TYR A 16 9.75 -26.74 -7.58
CA TYR A 16 9.79 -25.61 -8.51
C TYR A 16 10.99 -24.71 -8.22
N ASP A 17 11.94 -24.61 -9.16
CA ASP A 17 13.15 -23.80 -9.01
C ASP A 17 12.92 -22.35 -9.48
N ASN A 18 11.90 -21.71 -8.90
CA ASN A 18 11.59 -20.29 -9.09
C ASN A 18 10.72 -19.78 -7.93
N ILE A 19 10.86 -18.50 -7.58
CA ILE A 19 9.93 -17.79 -6.70
C ILE A 19 9.79 -16.35 -7.22
N GLN A 20 8.54 -15.88 -7.32
CA GLN A 20 8.21 -14.52 -7.75
C GLN A 20 6.89 -14.15 -7.12
N ARG A 21 6.82 -12.94 -6.54
CA ARG A 21 5.66 -12.49 -5.75
C ARG A 21 4.32 -12.55 -6.50
N SER A 22 4.29 -12.17 -7.78
CA SER A 22 3.06 -12.29 -8.58
C SER A 22 2.50 -13.72 -8.66
N LEU A 23 3.31 -14.78 -8.56
CA LEU A 23 2.84 -16.19 -8.53
C LEU A 23 2.18 -16.57 -7.20
N LEU A 24 2.52 -15.87 -6.12
CA LEU A 24 1.90 -16.00 -4.80
C LEU A 24 0.55 -15.27 -4.82
N ASP A 25 0.58 -14.00 -5.20
CA ASP A 25 -0.57 -13.09 -5.15
C ASP A 25 -1.71 -13.49 -6.10
N ASN A 26 -1.40 -13.95 -7.31
CA ASN A 26 -2.41 -14.35 -8.30
C ASN A 26 -2.91 -15.80 -8.13
N GLY A 27 -2.43 -16.52 -7.10
CA GLY A 27 -2.82 -17.91 -6.83
C GLY A 27 -2.23 -18.97 -7.78
N ALA A 28 -1.34 -18.62 -8.72
CA ALA A 28 -0.74 -19.60 -9.63
C ALA A 28 0.07 -20.67 -8.89
N LEU A 29 0.86 -20.29 -7.88
CA LEU A 29 1.62 -21.25 -7.06
C LEU A 29 0.66 -22.21 -6.34
N LYS A 30 -0.39 -21.68 -5.69
CA LYS A 30 -1.44 -22.46 -5.04
C LYS A 30 -2.07 -23.47 -6.02
N GLY A 31 -2.41 -23.03 -7.23
CA GLY A 31 -2.97 -23.90 -8.26
C GLY A 31 -2.02 -25.03 -8.69
N MET A 32 -0.71 -24.78 -8.80
CA MET A 32 0.27 -25.83 -9.10
C MET A 32 0.38 -26.87 -7.96
N ILE A 33 0.25 -26.43 -6.70
CA ILE A 33 0.23 -27.32 -5.51
C ILE A 33 -1.05 -28.18 -5.52
N GLU A 34 -2.22 -27.56 -5.70
CA GLU A 34 -3.53 -28.24 -5.68
C GLU A 34 -3.70 -29.24 -6.84
N ARG A 35 -3.10 -28.98 -8.00
CA ARG A 35 -3.04 -29.94 -9.13
C ARG A 35 -1.99 -31.03 -8.97
N GLY A 36 -1.17 -30.99 -7.90
CA GLY A 36 -0.10 -31.95 -7.66
C GLY A 36 1.07 -31.84 -8.64
N GLU A 37 1.25 -30.71 -9.31
CA GLU A 37 2.35 -30.49 -10.28
C GLU A 37 3.69 -30.33 -9.57
N ILE A 38 3.67 -29.74 -8.36
CA ILE A 38 4.85 -29.42 -7.56
C ILE A 38 4.64 -29.80 -6.10
N LYS A 39 5.74 -30.12 -5.41
CA LYS A 39 5.78 -30.60 -4.03
C LYS A 39 6.73 -29.83 -3.10
N GLY A 40 7.27 -28.72 -3.59
CA GLY A 40 8.17 -27.82 -2.86
C GLY A 40 8.73 -26.74 -3.78
N VAL A 41 9.46 -25.79 -3.22
CA VAL A 41 10.08 -24.66 -3.94
C VAL A 41 11.54 -24.48 -3.53
N THR A 42 12.41 -24.15 -4.49
CA THR A 42 13.76 -23.64 -4.23
C THR A 42 13.92 -22.20 -4.70
N SER A 43 14.62 -21.40 -3.87
CA SER A 43 15.12 -20.08 -4.24
C SER A 43 16.65 -20.07 -4.33
N ASN A 44 17.19 -19.01 -4.92
CA ASN A 44 18.62 -18.66 -4.93
C ASN A 44 18.78 -17.15 -5.29
N PRO A 45 19.96 -16.54 -5.10
CA PRO A 45 20.18 -15.12 -5.39
C PRO A 45 19.81 -14.68 -6.81
N SER A 46 20.06 -15.52 -7.82
CA SER A 46 19.73 -15.22 -9.23
C SER A 46 18.22 -15.21 -9.49
N ILE A 47 17.46 -16.05 -8.81
CA ILE A 47 15.98 -16.05 -8.88
C ILE A 47 15.44 -14.72 -8.33
N PHE A 48 15.84 -14.36 -7.11
CA PHE A 48 15.42 -13.09 -6.49
C PHE A 48 15.89 -11.87 -7.29
N ASN A 49 17.10 -11.90 -7.88
CA ASN A 49 17.58 -10.82 -8.76
C ASN A 49 16.67 -10.63 -9.97
N ASN A 50 16.31 -11.73 -10.67
CA ASN A 50 15.39 -11.64 -11.79
C ASN A 50 14.00 -11.14 -11.36
N ALA A 51 13.47 -11.63 -10.24
CA ALA A 51 12.16 -11.23 -9.73
C ALA A 51 12.12 -9.74 -9.34
N ILE A 52 13.10 -9.26 -8.57
CA ILE A 52 13.14 -7.88 -8.05
C ILE A 52 13.59 -6.86 -9.11
N ALA A 53 14.57 -7.20 -9.97
CA ALA A 53 15.12 -6.24 -10.94
C ALA A 53 14.29 -6.13 -12.24
N LYS A 54 13.47 -7.12 -12.59
CA LYS A 54 12.74 -7.17 -13.88
C LYS A 54 11.21 -7.11 -13.74
N SER A 55 10.69 -6.86 -12.55
CA SER A 55 9.25 -6.72 -12.30
C SER A 55 8.92 -5.53 -11.39
N SER A 56 7.67 -5.09 -11.43
CA SER A 56 7.11 -4.15 -10.46
C SER A 56 6.48 -4.84 -9.24
N ASP A 57 6.57 -6.16 -9.13
CA ASP A 57 5.87 -6.98 -8.12
C ASP A 57 6.28 -6.59 -6.69
N TYR A 58 7.47 -5.98 -6.54
CA TYR A 58 8.05 -5.58 -5.26
C TYR A 58 7.92 -4.06 -4.98
N ASP A 59 7.30 -3.27 -5.87
CA ASP A 59 7.22 -1.79 -5.75
C ASP A 59 6.61 -1.36 -4.41
N SER A 60 5.43 -1.92 -4.08
CA SER A 60 4.62 -1.55 -2.91
C SER A 60 5.29 -1.89 -1.57
N ALA A 61 6.05 -2.98 -1.51
CA ALA A 61 6.72 -3.42 -0.29
C ALA A 61 8.13 -2.82 -0.15
N LEU A 62 8.85 -2.58 -1.24
CA LEU A 62 10.18 -1.97 -1.19
C LEU A 62 10.10 -0.49 -0.77
N GLN A 63 9.05 0.23 -1.17
CA GLN A 63 8.85 1.64 -0.85
C GLN A 63 8.88 1.97 0.66
N PRO A 64 8.03 1.38 1.54
CA PRO A 64 8.07 1.66 2.97
C PRO A 64 9.39 1.22 3.63
N LEU A 65 10.01 0.13 3.16
CA LEU A 65 11.31 -0.30 3.65
C LEU A 65 12.43 0.71 3.31
N ALA A 66 12.39 1.29 2.11
CA ALA A 66 13.32 2.33 1.67
C ALA A 66 13.11 3.65 2.44
N TRP A 67 11.86 4.06 2.65
CA TRP A 67 11.51 5.25 3.47
C TRP A 67 11.87 5.08 4.95
N SER A 68 11.87 3.83 5.45
CA SER A 68 12.33 3.48 6.80
C SER A 68 13.84 3.64 7.00
N GLY A 69 14.61 3.91 5.94
CA GLY A 69 16.07 4.09 6.00
C GLY A 69 16.86 2.78 6.02
N LEU A 70 16.23 1.63 5.76
CA LEU A 70 16.92 0.33 5.67
C LEU A 70 17.87 0.30 4.47
N ASN A 71 18.98 -0.41 4.59
CA ASN A 71 19.93 -0.61 3.50
C ASN A 71 19.49 -1.73 2.54
N ALA A 72 20.12 -1.83 1.37
CA ALA A 72 19.73 -2.80 0.33
C ALA A 72 19.72 -4.28 0.79
N GLU A 73 20.60 -4.69 1.70
CA GLU A 73 20.61 -6.06 2.24
C GLU A 73 19.48 -6.28 3.25
N GLU A 74 19.21 -5.30 4.12
CA GLU A 74 18.05 -5.33 5.03
C GLU A 74 16.73 -5.42 4.26
N ILE A 75 16.56 -4.57 3.23
CA ILE A 75 15.39 -4.59 2.33
C ILE A 75 15.25 -5.96 1.65
N PHE A 76 16.33 -6.50 1.08
CA PHE A 76 16.30 -7.83 0.48
C PHE A 76 15.82 -8.89 1.47
N TRP A 77 16.33 -8.89 2.71
CA TRP A 77 15.94 -9.87 3.71
C TRP A 77 14.50 -9.73 4.20
N GLU A 78 13.89 -8.54 4.21
CA GLU A 78 12.46 -8.40 4.45
C GLU A 78 11.62 -8.97 3.29
N LEU A 79 11.97 -8.60 2.05
CA LEU A 79 11.23 -9.04 0.85
C LEU A 79 11.30 -10.57 0.67
N ALA A 80 12.48 -11.14 0.78
CA ALA A 80 12.71 -12.58 0.61
C ALA A 80 12.08 -13.41 1.74
N VAL A 81 12.10 -12.94 2.99
CA VAL A 81 11.44 -13.64 4.09
C VAL A 81 9.92 -13.67 3.89
N LYS A 82 9.30 -12.57 3.45
CA LYS A 82 7.85 -12.53 3.21
C LYS A 82 7.43 -13.52 2.12
N ASP A 83 8.11 -13.52 0.97
CA ASP A 83 7.83 -14.46 -0.13
C ASP A 83 7.95 -15.93 0.33
N ILE A 84 8.96 -16.23 1.17
CA ILE A 84 9.20 -17.57 1.70
C ILE A 84 8.16 -17.96 2.76
N GLN A 85 7.68 -17.03 3.59
CA GLN A 85 6.58 -17.26 4.52
C GLN A 85 5.29 -17.58 3.79
N ASP A 86 4.92 -16.78 2.79
CA ASP A 86 3.70 -16.96 2.00
C ASP A 86 3.73 -18.28 1.21
N ALA A 87 4.87 -18.61 0.59
CA ALA A 87 5.06 -19.90 -0.06
C ALA A 87 4.96 -21.06 0.96
N ALA A 88 5.57 -20.93 2.14
CA ALA A 88 5.52 -21.96 3.17
C ALA A 88 4.10 -22.19 3.70
N ASP A 89 3.30 -21.12 3.87
CA ASP A 89 1.89 -21.21 4.27
C ASP A 89 1.04 -21.88 3.18
N LEU A 90 1.29 -21.60 1.90
CA LEU A 90 0.63 -22.31 0.79
C LEU A 90 0.98 -23.81 0.73
N PHE A 91 2.21 -24.19 1.11
CA PHE A 91 2.63 -25.59 1.17
C PHE A 91 2.28 -26.32 2.47
N ALA A 92 1.88 -25.61 3.54
CA ALA A 92 1.62 -26.22 4.86
C ALA A 92 0.61 -27.39 4.82
N PRO A 93 -0.50 -27.35 4.04
CA PRO A 93 -1.39 -28.51 3.92
C PRO A 93 -0.72 -29.73 3.28
N LEU A 94 0.18 -29.54 2.31
CA LEU A 94 0.92 -30.64 1.69
C LEU A 94 1.97 -31.21 2.66
N TYR A 95 2.62 -30.35 3.43
CA TYR A 95 3.60 -30.72 4.44
C TYR A 95 3.00 -31.68 5.49
N GLU A 96 1.85 -31.32 6.08
CA GLU A 96 1.17 -32.20 7.03
C GLU A 96 0.61 -33.48 6.37
N ASN A 97 -0.06 -33.35 5.21
CA ASN A 97 -0.66 -34.50 4.51
C ASN A 97 0.35 -35.54 4.01
N THR A 98 1.62 -35.17 3.87
CA THR A 98 2.70 -36.07 3.47
C THR A 98 3.54 -36.57 4.66
N ALA A 99 3.07 -36.37 5.90
CA ALA A 99 3.80 -36.69 7.13
C ALA A 99 5.21 -36.10 7.13
N HIS A 100 5.30 -34.82 6.75
CA HIS A 100 6.54 -34.04 6.64
C HIS A 100 7.55 -34.62 5.63
N LYS A 101 7.09 -35.40 4.63
CA LYS A 101 7.95 -35.83 3.51
C LYS A 101 8.09 -34.75 2.44
N ASP A 102 7.05 -33.99 2.10
CA ASP A 102 7.10 -32.94 1.07
C ASP A 102 6.56 -31.61 1.62
N GLY A 103 6.28 -30.62 0.76
CA GLY A 103 5.75 -29.31 1.18
C GLY A 103 6.80 -28.32 1.70
N TYR A 104 8.06 -28.47 1.30
CA TYR A 104 9.17 -27.64 1.76
C TYR A 104 9.48 -26.43 0.86
N VAL A 105 9.92 -25.33 1.48
CA VAL A 105 10.40 -24.12 0.78
C VAL A 105 11.84 -23.82 1.21
N SER A 106 12.76 -23.65 0.26
CA SER A 106 14.19 -23.41 0.56
C SER A 106 14.59 -21.94 0.44
N LEU A 107 15.22 -21.39 1.48
CA LEU A 107 15.88 -20.07 1.51
C LEU A 107 17.38 -20.22 1.77
N GLU A 108 18.22 -19.58 0.96
CA GLU A 108 19.68 -19.68 1.03
C GLU A 108 20.29 -18.65 1.98
N VAL A 109 21.32 -19.06 2.72
CA VAL A 109 22.18 -18.12 3.49
C VAL A 109 22.93 -17.18 2.54
N SER A 110 23.41 -16.04 3.04
CA SER A 110 24.27 -15.13 2.25
C SER A 110 25.48 -15.88 1.64
N PRO A 111 25.67 -15.89 0.31
CA PRO A 111 26.76 -16.62 -0.34
C PRO A 111 28.16 -16.17 0.09
N TYR A 112 28.31 -14.94 0.60
CA TYR A 112 29.58 -14.46 1.16
C TYR A 112 30.04 -15.28 2.37
N LEU A 113 29.13 -15.99 3.04
CA LEU A 113 29.42 -16.81 4.22
C LEU A 113 29.86 -18.24 3.87
N ALA A 114 29.90 -18.63 2.59
CA ALA A 114 30.20 -20.00 2.15
C ALA A 114 31.58 -20.54 2.59
N ARG A 115 32.48 -19.67 3.08
CA ARG A 115 33.78 -20.04 3.65
C ARG A 115 33.94 -19.66 5.15
N ASP A 116 32.85 -19.33 5.86
CA ASP A 116 32.82 -19.12 7.32
C ASP A 116 31.70 -19.96 7.98
N THR A 117 32.10 -21.08 8.57
CA THR A 117 31.24 -22.00 9.34
C THR A 117 30.41 -21.27 10.40
N ARG A 118 31.03 -20.40 11.21
CA ARG A 118 30.38 -19.79 12.37
C ARG A 118 29.41 -18.70 11.95
N ALA A 119 29.70 -17.96 10.89
CA ALA A 119 28.75 -17.01 10.32
C ALA A 119 27.57 -17.73 9.67
N THR A 120 27.82 -18.80 8.91
CA THR A 120 26.77 -19.63 8.29
C THR A 120 25.78 -20.16 9.32
N VAL A 121 26.23 -20.71 10.45
CA VAL A 121 25.31 -21.22 11.49
C VAL A 121 24.51 -20.11 12.17
N ARG A 122 25.13 -18.95 12.46
CA ARG A 122 24.39 -17.80 13.02
C ARG A 122 23.30 -17.33 12.07
N GLU A 123 23.61 -17.28 10.77
CA GLU A 123 22.67 -16.86 9.74
C GLU A 123 21.54 -17.87 9.54
N ALA A 124 21.85 -19.18 9.54
CA ALA A 124 20.85 -20.24 9.49
C ALA A 124 19.86 -20.15 10.68
N LYS A 125 20.37 -19.95 11.90
CA LYS A 125 19.56 -19.75 13.11
C LYS A 125 18.69 -18.48 12.99
N ARG A 126 19.25 -17.37 12.50
CA ARG A 126 18.54 -16.09 12.29
C ARG A 126 17.39 -16.24 11.29
N LEU A 127 17.66 -16.81 10.11
CA LEU A 127 16.66 -16.99 9.06
C LEU A 127 15.56 -17.97 9.49
N TRP A 128 15.90 -19.05 10.18
CA TRP A 128 14.93 -19.99 10.73
C TRP A 128 13.95 -19.31 11.71
N GLN A 129 14.50 -18.54 12.66
CA GLN A 129 13.70 -17.77 13.63
C GLN A 129 12.86 -16.67 12.97
N LYS A 130 13.39 -16.01 11.92
CA LYS A 130 12.70 -14.89 11.27
C LYS A 130 11.57 -15.33 10.35
N VAL A 131 11.76 -16.40 9.56
CA VAL A 131 10.70 -16.99 8.74
C VAL A 131 9.65 -17.66 9.63
N ASN A 132 10.07 -18.38 10.68
CA ASN A 132 9.19 -19.05 11.65
C ASN A 132 8.10 -19.91 10.98
N ARG A 133 8.51 -20.89 10.17
CA ARG A 133 7.64 -21.92 9.56
C ARG A 133 8.32 -23.29 9.60
N PRO A 134 7.63 -24.37 9.98
CA PRO A 134 8.26 -25.68 10.21
C PRO A 134 8.74 -26.34 8.91
N ASN A 135 8.13 -25.99 7.78
CA ASN A 135 8.45 -26.48 6.44
C ASN A 135 9.44 -25.59 5.65
N LEU A 136 10.13 -24.68 6.33
CA LEU A 136 11.33 -24.05 5.79
C LEU A 136 12.47 -25.08 5.66
N MET A 137 13.33 -24.91 4.67
CA MET A 137 14.70 -25.43 4.67
C MET A 137 15.71 -24.29 4.53
N ILE A 138 16.71 -24.25 5.40
CA ILE A 138 17.86 -23.37 5.21
C ILE A 138 18.81 -24.03 4.21
N LYS A 139 19.14 -23.32 3.14
CA LYS A 139 20.00 -23.83 2.08
C LYS A 139 21.45 -23.40 2.31
N ILE A 140 22.35 -24.37 2.39
CA ILE A 140 23.76 -24.18 2.80
C ILE A 140 24.70 -24.84 1.77
N PRO A 141 25.69 -24.12 1.21
CA PRO A 141 26.70 -24.69 0.33
C PRO A 141 27.51 -25.83 0.97
N ALA A 142 27.75 -26.89 0.22
CA ALA A 142 28.61 -28.01 0.58
C ALA A 142 30.09 -27.71 0.40
N THR A 143 30.57 -26.54 0.83
CA THR A 143 32.01 -26.26 0.93
C THR A 143 32.62 -27.04 2.10
N LEU A 144 33.95 -27.16 2.15
CA LEU A 144 34.66 -27.75 3.31
C LEU A 144 34.25 -27.07 4.63
N GLU A 145 34.04 -25.75 4.61
CA GLU A 145 33.62 -24.92 5.73
C GLU A 145 32.11 -25.00 5.99
N GLY A 146 31.32 -25.32 4.97
CA GLY A 146 29.88 -25.53 5.05
C GLY A 146 29.49 -26.86 5.68
N LEU A 147 30.29 -27.93 5.48
CA LEU A 147 30.07 -29.25 6.11
C LEU A 147 29.88 -29.22 7.65
N PRO A 148 30.77 -28.60 8.45
CA PRO A 148 30.53 -28.46 9.89
C PRO A 148 29.33 -27.54 10.21
N ALA A 149 29.03 -26.55 9.36
CA ALA A 149 27.87 -25.69 9.56
C ALA A 149 26.54 -26.44 9.33
N ILE A 150 26.50 -27.35 8.35
CA ILE A 150 25.37 -28.26 8.08
C ILE A 150 25.15 -29.16 9.30
N ARG A 151 26.21 -29.80 9.82
CA ARG A 151 26.15 -30.63 11.03
C ARG A 151 25.58 -29.87 12.23
N GLU A 152 26.12 -28.69 12.54
CA GLU A 152 25.65 -27.88 13.68
C GLU A 152 24.19 -27.41 13.47
N THR A 153 23.82 -26.98 12.26
CA THR A 153 22.46 -26.53 11.94
C THR A 153 21.43 -27.65 12.10
N ILE A 154 21.75 -28.87 11.64
CA ILE A 154 20.90 -30.07 11.85
C ILE A 154 20.82 -30.41 13.35
N ALA A 155 21.92 -30.32 14.09
CA ALA A 155 21.93 -30.61 15.52
C ALA A 155 21.00 -29.66 16.33
N GLU A 156 20.77 -28.46 15.83
CA GLU A 156 19.86 -27.45 16.39
C GLU A 156 18.38 -27.71 16.04
N GLY A 157 18.11 -28.63 15.12
CA GLY A 157 16.75 -29.04 14.72
C GLY A 157 16.20 -28.27 13.52
N ILE A 158 17.08 -27.67 12.72
CA ILE A 158 16.74 -26.89 11.54
C ILE A 158 16.83 -27.81 10.31
N ASN A 159 15.83 -27.77 9.42
CA ASN A 159 15.89 -28.51 8.16
C ASN A 159 16.90 -27.87 7.21
N VAL A 160 17.71 -28.69 6.52
CA VAL A 160 18.80 -28.18 5.66
C VAL A 160 18.70 -28.70 4.22
N ASN A 161 18.69 -27.78 3.26
CA ASN A 161 18.93 -28.08 1.85
C ASN A 161 20.41 -27.88 1.54
N VAL A 162 21.19 -28.95 1.43
CA VAL A 162 22.61 -28.85 1.13
C VAL A 162 22.80 -28.62 -0.36
N THR A 163 23.52 -27.56 -0.78
CA THR A 163 23.64 -27.14 -2.18
C THR A 163 25.08 -27.14 -2.70
N LEU A 164 25.25 -26.95 -4.01
CA LEU A 164 26.55 -26.97 -4.71
C LEU A 164 27.31 -28.31 -4.55
N ILE A 165 26.60 -29.43 -4.53
CA ILE A 165 27.22 -30.77 -4.54
C ILE A 165 27.47 -31.19 -5.99
N PHE A 166 28.72 -31.46 -6.34
CA PHE A 166 29.13 -31.88 -7.68
C PHE A 166 29.83 -33.25 -7.73
N SER A 167 30.48 -33.67 -6.64
CA SER A 167 31.28 -34.90 -6.58
C SER A 167 30.70 -35.94 -5.62
N LEU A 168 31.00 -37.21 -5.87
CA LEU A 168 30.66 -38.33 -4.98
C LEU A 168 31.33 -38.20 -3.61
N GLU A 169 32.59 -37.76 -3.59
CA GLU A 169 33.34 -37.50 -2.35
C GLU A 169 32.66 -36.41 -1.51
N ARG A 170 32.25 -35.30 -2.14
CA ARG A 170 31.52 -34.25 -1.43
C ARG A 170 30.17 -34.75 -0.94
N TYR A 171 29.44 -35.52 -1.76
CA TYR A 171 28.17 -36.07 -1.33
C TYR A 171 28.31 -37.02 -0.13
N GLN A 172 29.34 -37.87 -0.10
CA GLN A 172 29.64 -38.72 1.06
C GLN A 172 29.90 -37.89 2.32
N ALA A 173 30.68 -36.80 2.21
CA ALA A 173 30.92 -35.89 3.33
C ALA A 173 29.66 -35.16 3.80
N VAL A 174 28.71 -34.87 2.89
CA VAL A 174 27.40 -34.29 3.21
C VAL A 174 26.51 -35.28 3.97
N ILE A 175 26.49 -36.55 3.55
CA ILE A 175 25.77 -37.63 4.28
C ILE A 175 26.38 -37.79 5.69
N GLU A 176 27.70 -37.78 5.82
CA GLU A 176 28.38 -37.84 7.11
C GLU A 176 27.98 -36.67 8.02
N ALA A 177 28.02 -35.42 7.51
CA ALA A 177 27.59 -34.24 8.26
C ALA A 177 26.11 -34.32 8.70
N PHE A 178 25.23 -34.88 7.87
CA PHE A 178 23.83 -35.10 8.19
C PHE A 178 23.64 -36.13 9.31
N LEU A 179 24.21 -37.33 9.16
CA LEU A 179 24.11 -38.40 10.18
C LEU A 179 24.71 -37.95 11.51
N SER A 180 25.90 -37.34 11.47
CA SER A 180 26.56 -36.75 12.64
C SER A 180 25.70 -35.67 13.34
N GLY A 181 25.00 -34.81 12.58
CA GLY A 181 24.15 -33.76 13.15
C GLY A 181 22.92 -34.33 13.87
N LEU A 182 22.30 -35.37 13.31
CA LEU A 182 21.21 -36.10 13.98
C LEU A 182 21.71 -36.82 15.24
N GLU A 183 22.90 -37.42 15.20
CA GLU A 183 23.54 -38.06 16.34
C GLU A 183 23.83 -37.06 17.47
N ASP A 184 24.43 -35.90 17.16
CA ASP A 184 24.70 -34.82 18.12
C ASP A 184 23.43 -34.34 18.83
N ARG A 185 22.30 -34.29 18.11
CA ARG A 185 21.00 -33.92 18.68
C ARG A 185 20.39 -35.02 19.54
N ALA A 186 20.43 -36.25 19.06
CA ALA A 186 19.92 -37.42 19.78
C ALA A 186 20.73 -37.69 21.07
N LEU A 187 22.03 -37.39 21.08
CA LEU A 187 22.88 -37.45 22.28
C LEU A 187 22.49 -36.39 23.33
N LYS A 188 21.93 -35.25 22.92
CA LYS A 188 21.35 -34.24 23.82
C LYS A 188 19.92 -34.60 24.31
N GLY A 189 19.36 -35.73 23.88
CA GLY A 189 18.00 -36.16 24.22
C GLY A 189 16.89 -35.37 23.52
N LEU A 190 17.22 -34.63 22.45
CA LEU A 190 16.26 -33.83 21.67
C LEU A 190 15.69 -34.66 20.50
N SER A 191 14.43 -34.41 20.14
CA SER A 191 13.76 -35.13 19.03
C SER A 191 14.42 -34.85 17.67
N ILE A 192 14.43 -35.88 16.82
CA ILE A 192 14.94 -35.87 15.44
C ILE A 192 13.86 -36.23 14.41
N GLU A 193 12.60 -36.41 14.84
CA GLU A 193 11.50 -36.95 14.02
C GLU A 193 11.07 -36.00 12.89
N SER A 194 11.07 -34.70 13.17
CA SER A 194 10.64 -33.64 12.24
C SER A 194 11.77 -33.02 11.43
N ILE A 195 12.99 -33.59 11.47
CA ILE A 195 14.16 -33.02 10.79
C ILE A 195 14.31 -33.65 9.40
N ALA A 196 14.10 -32.84 8.37
CA ALA A 196 14.35 -33.22 6.99
C ALA A 196 15.60 -32.55 6.43
N SER A 197 16.21 -33.23 5.47
CA SER A 197 17.28 -32.65 4.66
C SER A 197 17.20 -33.18 3.23
N VAL A 198 17.66 -32.37 2.29
CA VAL A 198 17.87 -32.76 0.90
C VAL A 198 19.29 -32.40 0.48
N ALA A 199 19.86 -33.18 -0.43
CA ALA A 199 21.22 -32.98 -0.95
C ALA A 199 21.14 -32.61 -2.44
N SER A 200 21.15 -31.31 -2.73
CA SER A 200 21.06 -30.73 -4.08
C SER A 200 22.36 -30.98 -4.88
N PHE A 201 22.35 -32.08 -5.62
CA PHE A 201 23.40 -32.57 -6.51
C PHE A 201 23.18 -32.03 -7.93
N PHE A 202 24.17 -31.31 -8.45
CA PHE A 202 24.04 -30.51 -9.67
C PHE A 202 24.31 -31.33 -10.94
N ILE A 203 23.38 -31.26 -11.88
CA ILE A 203 23.38 -32.08 -13.11
C ILE A 203 23.97 -31.31 -14.30
N SER A 204 23.21 -30.40 -14.93
CA SER A 204 23.58 -29.87 -16.26
C SER A 204 24.91 -29.12 -16.31
N ARG A 205 25.39 -28.59 -15.17
CA ARG A 205 26.69 -27.91 -15.08
C ARG A 205 27.87 -28.86 -15.35
N VAL A 206 27.74 -30.12 -14.96
CA VAL A 206 28.76 -31.16 -15.19
C VAL A 206 28.89 -31.44 -16.68
N ASP A 207 27.79 -31.78 -17.36
CA ASP A 207 27.83 -31.98 -18.83
C ASP A 207 28.26 -30.72 -19.56
N SER A 208 27.76 -29.53 -19.18
CA SER A 208 28.16 -28.27 -19.85
C SER A 208 29.68 -28.05 -19.85
N LYS A 209 30.38 -28.50 -18.80
CA LYS A 209 31.84 -28.36 -18.65
C LYS A 209 32.61 -29.53 -19.27
N VAL A 210 32.11 -30.76 -19.12
CA VAL A 210 32.72 -31.95 -19.72
C VAL A 210 32.57 -31.92 -21.24
N ASP A 211 31.38 -31.63 -21.76
CA ASP A 211 31.11 -31.55 -23.20
C ASP A 211 31.96 -30.45 -23.87
N ASP A 212 32.14 -29.30 -23.23
CA ASP A 212 33.00 -28.22 -23.72
C ASP A 212 34.48 -28.66 -23.81
N LEU A 213 34.98 -29.39 -22.80
CA LEU A 213 36.31 -30.00 -22.84
C LEU A 213 36.42 -31.07 -23.94
N LEU A 214 35.42 -31.94 -24.09
CA LEU A 214 35.36 -32.98 -25.11
C LEU A 214 35.40 -32.39 -26.52
N VAL A 215 34.53 -31.42 -26.81
CA VAL A 215 34.46 -30.74 -28.11
C VAL A 215 35.76 -29.98 -28.43
N LYS A 216 36.30 -29.22 -27.47
CA LYS A 216 37.49 -28.39 -27.71
C LYS A 216 38.80 -29.17 -27.83
N LYS A 217 38.98 -30.25 -27.06
CA LYS A 217 40.27 -30.97 -26.97
C LYS A 217 40.30 -32.31 -27.71
N TYR A 218 39.19 -33.04 -27.78
CA TYR A 218 39.16 -34.45 -28.21
C TYR A 218 38.29 -34.71 -29.45
N GLN A 219 37.42 -33.77 -29.81
CA GLN A 219 36.64 -33.76 -31.05
C GLN A 219 35.92 -35.12 -31.31
N ALA A 220 36.32 -35.86 -32.35
CA ALA A 220 35.71 -37.13 -32.72
C ALA A 220 35.91 -38.23 -31.66
N GLU A 221 37.03 -38.23 -30.93
CA GLU A 221 37.31 -39.22 -29.87
C GLU A 221 36.41 -38.99 -28.64
N GLY A 222 36.05 -37.72 -28.37
CA GLY A 222 35.16 -37.35 -27.27
C GLY A 222 33.66 -37.45 -27.60
N ALA A 223 33.29 -37.51 -28.89
CA ALA A 223 31.90 -37.40 -29.34
C ALA A 223 30.96 -38.46 -28.75
N ALA A 224 31.46 -39.68 -28.48
CA ALA A 224 30.68 -40.77 -27.90
C ALA A 224 30.39 -40.60 -26.38
N LEU A 225 30.98 -39.60 -25.72
CA LEU A 225 30.86 -39.34 -24.28
C LEU A 225 30.01 -38.09 -23.95
N LEU A 226 29.63 -37.32 -24.96
CA LEU A 226 28.83 -36.10 -24.82
C LEU A 226 27.49 -36.39 -24.10
N GLY A 227 27.17 -35.59 -23.08
CA GLY A 227 25.92 -35.68 -22.32
C GLY A 227 25.79 -36.90 -21.41
N LYS A 228 26.88 -37.64 -21.16
CA LYS A 228 26.87 -38.83 -20.28
C LYS A 228 27.40 -38.57 -18.87
N ALA A 229 28.23 -37.55 -18.68
CA ALA A 229 29.01 -37.37 -17.46
C ALA A 229 28.13 -37.05 -16.25
N ALA A 230 27.16 -36.13 -16.40
CA ALA A 230 26.27 -35.71 -15.33
C ALA A 230 25.33 -36.84 -14.89
N ILE A 231 24.74 -37.55 -15.86
CA ILE A 231 23.83 -38.68 -15.59
C ILE A 231 24.60 -39.82 -14.91
N ALA A 232 25.77 -40.19 -15.42
CA ALA A 232 26.61 -41.22 -14.80
C ALA A 232 26.99 -40.86 -13.35
N ASN A 233 27.43 -39.62 -13.13
CA ASN A 233 27.79 -39.11 -11.80
C ASN A 233 26.59 -39.14 -10.82
N ALA A 234 25.40 -38.73 -11.27
CA ALA A 234 24.18 -38.74 -10.44
C ALA A 234 23.65 -40.16 -10.15
N LYS A 235 23.69 -41.09 -11.12
CA LYS A 235 23.35 -42.50 -10.89
C LYS A 235 24.29 -43.16 -9.88
N LEU A 236 25.58 -42.80 -9.87
CA LEU A 236 26.53 -43.21 -8.82
C LEU A 236 26.30 -42.53 -7.47
N ALA A 237 25.86 -41.27 -7.44
CA ALA A 237 25.44 -40.61 -6.21
C ALA A 237 24.25 -41.34 -5.59
N TYR A 238 23.30 -41.81 -6.39
CA TYR A 238 22.18 -42.63 -5.92
C TYR A 238 22.62 -44.02 -5.42
N GLU A 239 23.59 -44.67 -6.07
CA GLU A 239 24.21 -45.92 -5.56
C GLU A 239 24.84 -45.72 -4.17
N LEU A 240 25.52 -44.58 -3.96
CA LEU A 240 26.07 -44.20 -2.65
C LEU A 240 24.96 -43.92 -1.61
N PHE A 241 23.91 -43.19 -1.98
CA PHE A 241 22.75 -42.95 -1.11
C PHE A 241 22.13 -44.25 -0.60
N LEU A 242 21.84 -45.19 -1.51
CA LEU A 242 21.27 -46.50 -1.14
C LEU A 242 22.20 -47.27 -0.20
N LYS A 243 23.52 -47.21 -0.41
CA LYS A 243 24.53 -47.86 0.43
C LYS A 243 24.57 -47.28 1.84
N GLU A 244 24.68 -45.96 1.99
CA GLU A 244 24.86 -45.33 3.31
C GLU A 244 23.57 -45.38 4.16
N PHE A 245 22.40 -45.20 3.53
CA PHE A 245 21.10 -45.30 4.23
C PHE A 245 20.61 -46.73 4.47
N ALA A 246 21.33 -47.76 4.00
CA ALA A 246 21.12 -49.16 4.37
C ALA A 246 21.96 -49.60 5.59
N THR A 247 22.77 -48.72 6.18
CA THR A 247 23.66 -49.05 7.31
C THR A 247 22.93 -49.18 8.64
N GLU A 248 23.49 -49.98 9.57
CA GLU A 248 23.01 -50.08 10.96
C GLU A 248 23.02 -48.72 11.69
N ARG A 249 23.95 -47.82 11.31
CA ARG A 249 24.02 -46.45 11.83
C ARG A 249 22.74 -45.68 11.54
N PHE A 250 22.30 -45.65 10.27
CA PHE A 250 21.03 -45.00 9.93
C PHE A 250 19.82 -45.74 10.53
N ALA A 251 19.82 -47.08 10.55
CA ALA A 251 18.74 -47.85 11.15
C ALA A 251 18.46 -47.48 12.62
N LYS A 252 19.50 -47.19 13.42
CA LYS A 252 19.37 -46.70 14.80
C LYS A 252 18.79 -45.29 14.92
N LEU A 253 19.01 -44.44 13.93
CA LEU A 253 18.41 -43.10 13.85
C LEU A 253 16.96 -43.17 13.37
N ALA A 254 16.67 -44.03 12.39
CA ALA A 254 15.31 -44.26 11.88
C ALA A 254 14.37 -44.86 12.95
N GLN A 255 14.89 -45.70 13.86
CA GLN A 255 14.16 -46.16 15.05
C GLN A 255 13.78 -45.04 16.04
N LYS A 256 14.44 -43.88 15.94
CA LYS A 256 14.10 -42.63 16.65
C LYS A 256 13.38 -41.62 15.74
N GLY A 257 12.78 -42.11 14.65
CA GLY A 257 11.99 -41.34 13.68
C GLY A 257 12.78 -40.50 12.67
N ALA A 258 14.11 -40.62 12.58
CA ALA A 258 14.87 -39.87 11.58
C ALA A 258 14.48 -40.23 10.14
N GLN A 259 14.28 -39.21 9.31
CA GLN A 259 14.08 -39.36 7.86
C GLN A 259 15.43 -39.52 7.13
N LYS A 260 15.42 -40.07 5.91
CA LYS A 260 16.60 -40.10 5.03
C LYS A 260 16.88 -38.70 4.47
N GLN A 261 18.16 -38.33 4.32
CA GLN A 261 18.51 -37.17 3.49
C GLN A 261 18.38 -37.55 2.02
N ARG A 262 17.31 -37.08 1.37
CA ARG A 262 17.00 -37.43 -0.02
C ARG A 262 17.99 -36.76 -1.00
N PRO A 263 18.48 -37.47 -2.03
CA PRO A 263 19.13 -36.83 -3.17
C PRO A 263 18.14 -35.87 -3.84
N LEU A 264 18.58 -34.64 -4.11
CA LEU A 264 17.84 -33.67 -4.91
C LEU A 264 18.64 -33.39 -6.18
N TRP A 265 18.05 -33.65 -7.35
CA TRP A 265 18.66 -33.32 -8.63
C TRP A 265 18.42 -31.84 -8.93
N ALA A 266 19.50 -31.06 -9.02
CA ALA A 266 19.48 -29.62 -9.24
C ALA A 266 20.09 -29.24 -10.59
N SER A 267 19.70 -28.09 -11.14
CA SER A 267 20.15 -27.64 -12.47
C SER A 267 19.81 -28.68 -13.56
N THR A 268 18.55 -29.10 -13.66
CA THR A 268 18.07 -30.20 -14.52
C THR A 268 17.45 -29.77 -15.85
N SER A 269 17.59 -28.50 -16.24
CA SER A 269 17.36 -28.07 -17.63
C SER A 269 18.55 -28.44 -18.52
N THR A 270 18.34 -29.01 -19.71
CA THR A 270 19.41 -29.12 -20.71
C THR A 270 20.00 -27.76 -21.08
N LYS A 271 21.30 -27.72 -21.40
CA LYS A 271 21.99 -26.58 -22.01
C LYS A 271 22.38 -26.82 -23.47
N ASN A 272 22.20 -28.04 -23.96
CA ASN A 272 22.50 -28.45 -25.33
C ASN A 272 21.19 -28.73 -26.08
N PRO A 273 20.86 -27.99 -27.16
CA PRO A 273 19.60 -28.17 -27.91
C PRO A 273 19.52 -29.49 -28.67
N ASN A 274 20.61 -30.26 -28.76
CA ASN A 274 20.60 -31.60 -29.36
C ASN A 274 20.15 -32.70 -28.37
N TYR A 275 20.05 -32.38 -27.08
CA TYR A 275 19.49 -33.30 -26.08
C TYR A 275 18.01 -33.01 -25.88
N ARG A 276 17.24 -34.01 -25.44
CA ARG A 276 15.86 -33.78 -25.00
C ARG A 276 15.88 -32.81 -23.82
N ASP A 277 15.02 -31.82 -23.87
CA ASP A 277 14.78 -30.82 -22.82
C ASP A 277 14.42 -31.44 -21.45
N VAL A 278 13.78 -32.60 -21.46
CA VAL A 278 13.41 -33.40 -20.28
C VAL A 278 14.44 -34.48 -19.87
N ILE A 279 15.59 -34.61 -20.55
CA ILE A 279 16.52 -35.75 -20.39
C ILE A 279 16.94 -36.01 -18.93
N TYR A 280 17.27 -34.95 -18.18
CA TYR A 280 17.74 -35.07 -16.80
C TYR A 280 16.63 -35.37 -15.79
N ILE A 281 15.35 -35.22 -16.17
CA ILE A 281 14.26 -35.79 -15.37
C ILE A 281 14.16 -37.27 -15.70
N GLU A 282 13.95 -37.61 -16.98
CA GLU A 282 13.71 -38.99 -17.43
C GLU A 282 14.80 -39.98 -17.02
N GLU A 283 16.08 -39.57 -16.99
CA GLU A 283 17.22 -40.43 -16.65
C GLU A 283 17.50 -40.55 -15.14
N LEU A 284 16.87 -39.73 -14.30
CA LEU A 284 17.16 -39.64 -12.86
C LEU A 284 15.96 -39.96 -11.96
N ILE A 285 14.89 -40.55 -12.50
CA ILE A 285 13.71 -40.95 -11.71
C ILE A 285 14.07 -42.15 -10.83
N GLY A 286 13.81 -42.00 -9.52
CA GLY A 286 14.06 -43.00 -8.50
C GLY A 286 13.32 -42.74 -7.20
N ASP A 287 13.21 -43.77 -6.37
CA ASP A 287 12.54 -43.69 -5.06
C ASP A 287 13.34 -42.85 -4.05
N ASP A 288 12.63 -42.22 -3.12
CA ASP A 288 13.17 -41.25 -2.15
C ASP A 288 14.09 -40.16 -2.77
N THR A 289 13.76 -39.68 -3.97
CA THR A 289 14.48 -38.56 -4.62
C THR A 289 13.62 -37.31 -4.76
N VAL A 290 14.28 -36.18 -5.00
CA VAL A 290 13.65 -34.91 -5.40
C VAL A 290 14.31 -34.44 -6.70
N ASN A 291 13.60 -33.70 -7.55
CA ASN A 291 14.17 -33.01 -8.70
C ASN A 291 13.63 -31.58 -8.68
N THR A 292 14.51 -30.58 -8.54
CA THR A 292 14.07 -29.18 -8.60
C THR A 292 14.25 -28.66 -10.03
N VAL A 293 13.12 -28.29 -10.63
CA VAL A 293 13.00 -28.04 -12.08
C VAL A 293 12.62 -26.59 -12.34
N PRO A 294 13.28 -25.91 -13.30
CA PRO A 294 12.86 -24.56 -13.68
C PRO A 294 11.54 -24.61 -14.47
N PRO A 295 10.80 -23.48 -14.56
CA PRO A 295 9.42 -23.47 -15.08
C PRO A 295 9.25 -24.12 -16.47
N ALA A 296 10.18 -23.85 -17.39
CA ALA A 296 10.13 -24.42 -18.74
C ALA A 296 10.28 -25.96 -18.75
N THR A 297 11.13 -26.52 -17.89
CA THR A 297 11.38 -27.96 -17.82
C THR A 297 10.22 -28.70 -17.13
N LEU A 298 9.56 -28.08 -16.15
CA LEU A 298 8.31 -28.60 -15.57
C LEU A 298 7.23 -28.74 -16.65
N THR A 299 7.00 -27.68 -17.43
CA THR A 299 6.03 -27.69 -18.54
C THR A 299 6.35 -28.74 -19.60
N ALA A 300 7.61 -28.84 -20.03
CA ALA A 300 8.04 -29.82 -21.03
C ALA A 300 7.84 -31.27 -20.55
N PHE A 301 8.12 -31.55 -19.28
CA PHE A 301 7.87 -32.88 -18.70
C PHE A 301 6.38 -33.20 -18.59
N GLY A 302 5.55 -32.22 -18.20
CA GLY A 302 4.10 -32.35 -18.20
C GLY A 302 3.52 -32.69 -19.58
N ASP A 303 4.07 -32.09 -20.64
CA ASP A 303 3.67 -32.30 -22.04
C ASP A 303 4.11 -33.67 -22.59
N HIS A 304 5.43 -33.97 -22.58
CA HIS A 304 5.97 -35.13 -23.31
C HIS A 304 7.06 -35.93 -22.57
N GLY A 305 7.19 -35.73 -21.25
CA GLY A 305 8.08 -36.51 -20.38
C GLY A 305 7.64 -37.98 -20.22
N LYS A 306 8.60 -38.86 -19.91
CA LYS A 306 8.35 -40.30 -19.67
C LYS A 306 8.73 -40.69 -18.25
N ALA A 307 7.74 -41.11 -17.46
CA ALA A 307 7.95 -41.59 -16.10
C ALA A 307 8.30 -43.10 -16.08
N ASN A 308 9.60 -43.42 -16.00
CA ASN A 308 10.13 -44.78 -15.78
C ASN A 308 11.26 -44.73 -14.75
N VAL A 309 11.46 -45.77 -13.95
CA VAL A 309 12.61 -45.83 -13.01
C VAL A 309 13.88 -46.11 -13.79
N THR A 310 14.79 -45.15 -13.80
CA THR A 310 16.01 -45.13 -14.64
C THR A 310 17.28 -44.90 -13.84
N ILE A 311 17.19 -44.35 -12.62
CA ILE A 311 18.36 -43.99 -11.80
C ILE A 311 19.29 -45.20 -11.49
N ALA A 312 18.73 -46.41 -11.47
CA ALA A 312 19.45 -47.67 -11.22
C ALA A 312 19.81 -48.44 -12.49
N SER A 313 19.46 -47.94 -13.68
CA SER A 313 19.78 -48.60 -14.96
C SER A 313 21.25 -48.37 -15.36
N ASP A 314 21.79 -49.32 -16.12
CA ASP A 314 23.03 -49.15 -16.90
C ASP A 314 24.28 -48.75 -16.10
N LEU A 315 24.30 -48.97 -14.77
CA LEU A 315 25.40 -48.58 -13.87
C LEU A 315 26.80 -49.03 -14.35
N ALA A 316 26.91 -50.20 -14.99
CA ALA A 316 28.15 -50.67 -15.59
C ALA A 316 28.61 -49.79 -16.79
N SER A 317 27.67 -49.39 -17.66
CA SER A 317 27.92 -48.48 -18.77
C SER A 317 28.29 -47.07 -18.29
N ASN A 318 27.63 -46.60 -17.23
CA ASN A 318 27.94 -45.32 -16.59
C ASN A 318 29.35 -45.32 -15.96
N LYS A 319 29.75 -46.40 -15.27
CA LYS A 319 31.11 -46.56 -14.73
C LYS A 319 32.17 -46.61 -15.83
N GLU A 320 31.90 -47.31 -16.94
CA GLU A 320 32.81 -47.32 -18.09
C GLU A 320 32.90 -45.94 -18.79
N ALA A 321 31.80 -45.20 -18.92
CA ALA A 321 31.81 -43.85 -19.49
C ALA A 321 32.70 -42.89 -18.68
N LEU A 322 32.62 -42.92 -17.35
CA LEU A 322 33.53 -42.12 -16.49
C LEU A 322 34.98 -42.62 -16.57
N SER A 323 35.22 -43.93 -16.71
CA SER A 323 36.56 -44.47 -16.98
C SER A 323 37.11 -44.03 -18.34
N GLN A 324 36.26 -43.88 -19.35
CA GLN A 324 36.64 -43.38 -20.68
C GLN A 324 36.99 -41.89 -20.66
N LEU A 325 36.27 -41.07 -19.88
CA LEU A 325 36.68 -39.68 -19.62
C LEU A 325 38.06 -39.61 -18.98
N ASP A 326 38.33 -40.44 -17.96
CA ASP A 326 39.63 -40.48 -17.29
C ASP A 326 40.76 -40.98 -18.21
N LYS A 327 40.51 -41.99 -19.06
CA LYS A 327 41.43 -42.45 -20.12
C LYS A 327 41.77 -41.35 -21.14
N LEU A 328 40.85 -40.41 -21.41
CA LEU A 328 41.11 -39.22 -22.22
C LEU A 328 41.82 -38.10 -21.45
N GLY A 329 41.97 -38.21 -20.13
CA GLY A 329 42.54 -37.18 -19.26
C GLY A 329 41.54 -36.13 -18.74
N VAL A 330 40.23 -36.39 -18.85
CA VAL A 330 39.18 -35.57 -18.26
C VAL A 330 38.87 -36.07 -16.85
N SER A 331 39.61 -35.56 -15.86
CA SER A 331 39.43 -35.94 -14.46
C SER A 331 38.16 -35.32 -13.87
N MET A 332 37.20 -36.18 -13.48
CA MET A 332 35.98 -35.76 -12.81
C MET A 332 36.24 -35.06 -11.47
N ALA A 333 37.32 -35.41 -10.75
CA ALA A 333 37.69 -34.74 -9.51
C ALA A 333 38.05 -33.26 -9.74
N VAL A 334 38.87 -32.98 -10.77
CA VAL A 334 39.23 -31.61 -11.17
C VAL A 334 37.98 -30.84 -11.63
N VAL A 335 37.20 -31.42 -12.55
CA VAL A 335 35.97 -30.78 -13.07
C VAL A 335 34.99 -30.42 -11.95
N THR A 336 34.77 -31.31 -11.00
CA THR A 336 33.79 -31.10 -9.92
C THR A 336 34.29 -30.15 -8.83
N GLN A 337 35.59 -30.12 -8.53
CA GLN A 337 36.17 -29.10 -7.65
C GLN A 337 36.07 -27.70 -8.27
N GLU A 338 36.47 -27.55 -9.53
CA GLU A 338 36.35 -26.26 -10.22
C GLU A 338 34.89 -25.79 -10.30
N LEU A 339 33.91 -26.71 -10.48
CA LEU A 339 32.48 -26.37 -10.46
C LEU A 339 31.96 -25.96 -9.07
N GLU A 340 32.54 -26.47 -7.97
CA GLU A 340 32.25 -26.00 -6.61
C GLU A 340 32.71 -24.53 -6.45
N ASP A 341 33.95 -24.22 -6.83
CA ASP A 341 34.54 -22.89 -6.69
C ASP A 341 33.88 -21.85 -7.64
N GLU A 342 33.66 -22.22 -8.90
CA GLU A 342 32.85 -21.44 -9.85
C GLU A 342 31.41 -21.27 -9.35
N GLY A 343 30.85 -22.30 -8.71
CA GLY A 343 29.53 -22.30 -8.09
C GLY A 343 29.40 -21.23 -7.01
N VAL A 344 30.26 -21.29 -6.00
CA VAL A 344 30.31 -20.31 -4.89
C VAL A 344 30.52 -18.89 -5.43
N LYS A 345 31.48 -18.71 -6.35
CA LYS A 345 31.72 -17.40 -6.97
C LYS A 345 30.48 -16.89 -7.72
N SER A 346 29.84 -17.74 -8.54
CA SER A 346 28.67 -17.35 -9.33
C SER A 346 27.48 -16.90 -8.46
N PHE A 347 27.32 -17.49 -7.28
CA PHE A 347 26.27 -17.10 -6.33
C PHE A 347 26.62 -15.82 -5.58
N ALA A 348 27.89 -15.60 -5.21
CA ALA A 348 28.34 -14.33 -4.64
C ALA A 348 28.24 -13.17 -5.66
N ASP A 349 28.62 -13.39 -6.92
CA ASP A 349 28.46 -12.41 -8.00
C ASP A 349 26.96 -12.08 -8.23
N ALA A 350 26.10 -13.10 -8.26
CA ALA A 350 24.64 -12.91 -8.40
C ALA A 350 24.02 -12.16 -7.20
N PHE A 351 24.48 -12.44 -5.98
CA PHE A 351 24.03 -11.73 -4.78
C PHE A 351 24.52 -10.27 -4.76
N THR A 352 25.74 -10.02 -5.22
CA THR A 352 26.26 -8.65 -5.41
C THR A 352 25.40 -7.87 -6.41
N SER A 353 25.02 -8.49 -7.54
CA SER A 353 24.12 -7.89 -8.52
C SER A 353 22.71 -7.63 -7.96
N LEU A 354 22.18 -8.57 -7.17
CA LEU A 354 20.87 -8.42 -6.51
C LEU A 354 20.87 -7.22 -5.56
N LEU A 355 21.87 -7.12 -4.67
CA LEU A 355 21.98 -5.99 -3.74
C LEU A 355 22.14 -4.66 -4.49
N ALA A 356 22.90 -4.62 -5.58
CA ALA A 356 23.00 -3.44 -6.43
C ALA A 356 21.65 -3.05 -7.07
N SER A 357 20.85 -4.02 -7.53
CA SER A 357 19.51 -3.76 -8.07
C SER A 357 18.53 -3.29 -6.99
N VAL A 358 18.59 -3.85 -5.77
CA VAL A 358 17.80 -3.37 -4.63
C VAL A 358 18.23 -1.95 -4.23
N GLU A 359 19.53 -1.65 -4.24
CA GLU A 359 20.06 -0.31 -3.93
C GLU A 359 19.60 0.75 -4.95
N THR A 360 19.67 0.46 -6.26
CA THR A 360 19.12 1.35 -7.29
C THR A 360 17.65 1.65 -7.03
N ARG A 361 16.83 0.61 -6.80
CA ARG A 361 15.40 0.77 -6.50
C ARG A 361 15.16 1.53 -5.19
N ARG A 362 15.99 1.32 -4.16
CA ARG A 362 15.91 2.05 -2.88
C ARG A 362 16.16 3.54 -3.10
N LEU A 363 17.22 3.89 -3.83
CA LEU A 363 17.57 5.27 -4.14
C LEU A 363 16.47 5.97 -4.95
N GLU A 364 15.84 5.27 -5.90
CA GLU A 364 14.67 5.79 -6.64
C GLU A 364 13.48 6.13 -5.73
N GLN A 365 13.24 5.35 -4.67
CA GLN A 365 12.17 5.60 -3.69
C GLN A 365 12.52 6.70 -2.67
N THR A 366 13.81 6.93 -2.39
CA THR A 366 14.26 7.96 -1.44
C THR A 366 14.69 9.29 -2.08
N ALA A 367 14.59 9.41 -3.41
CA ALA A 367 15.06 10.57 -4.16
C ALA A 367 14.45 11.90 -3.65
N GLY A 368 15.29 12.81 -3.17
CA GLY A 368 14.91 14.11 -2.61
C GLY A 368 14.48 14.11 -1.14
N ILE A 369 14.31 12.94 -0.52
CA ILE A 369 13.93 12.78 0.90
C ILE A 369 15.03 12.12 1.76
N GLU A 370 16.24 11.93 1.22
CA GLU A 370 17.34 11.16 1.84
C GLU A 370 17.81 11.76 3.18
N LYS A 371 17.54 13.05 3.42
CA LYS A 371 17.82 13.72 4.69
C LYS A 371 16.80 13.38 5.77
N ILE A 372 15.56 13.11 5.39
CA ILE A 372 14.43 12.86 6.28
C ILE A 372 14.43 11.40 6.73
N THR A 373 14.81 10.46 5.86
CA THR A 373 14.80 9.02 6.16
C THR A 373 15.65 8.64 7.39
N ALA A 374 16.73 9.35 7.68
CA ALA A 374 17.54 9.16 8.89
C ALA A 374 16.82 9.59 10.20
N SER A 375 15.93 10.58 10.13
CA SER A 375 15.04 10.96 11.23
C SER A 375 13.88 9.97 11.36
N VAL A 376 13.33 9.50 10.23
CA VAL A 376 12.29 8.46 10.17
C VAL A 376 12.77 7.14 10.78
N GLN A 377 13.97 6.66 10.44
CA GLN A 377 14.54 5.44 11.03
C GLN A 377 14.55 5.50 12.57
N LYS A 378 15.06 6.61 13.13
CA LYS A 378 15.09 6.87 14.59
C LYS A 378 13.69 7.06 15.19
N ARG A 379 12.70 7.45 14.41
CA ARG A 379 11.30 7.52 14.82
C ARG A 379 10.69 6.12 14.89
N LEU A 380 10.87 5.31 13.85
CA LEU A 380 10.38 3.93 13.78
C LEU A 380 10.96 3.08 14.91
N GLU A 381 12.25 3.21 15.23
CA GLU A 381 12.86 2.58 16.41
C GLU A 381 12.16 2.91 17.74
N LYS A 382 11.60 4.13 17.87
CA LYS A 382 10.84 4.53 19.06
C LYS A 382 9.43 3.98 19.04
N LEU A 383 8.78 3.93 17.87
CA LEU A 383 7.45 3.35 17.71
C LEU A 383 7.47 1.83 17.97
N GLU A 384 8.52 1.13 17.55
CA GLU A 384 8.74 -0.29 17.85
C GLU A 384 8.88 -0.53 19.35
N LYS A 385 9.73 0.24 20.03
CA LYS A 385 9.89 0.20 21.51
C LYS A 385 8.63 0.60 22.29
N LEU A 386 7.64 1.20 21.62
CA LEU A 386 6.35 1.57 22.19
C LEU A 386 5.24 0.56 21.87
N ASP A 387 5.51 -0.54 21.16
CA ASP A 387 4.49 -1.45 20.62
C ASP A 387 3.43 -0.70 19.79
N PHE A 388 3.80 0.37 19.06
CA PHE A 388 2.85 1.38 18.56
C PHE A 388 1.68 0.78 17.76
N VAL A 389 1.97 -0.08 16.78
CA VAL A 389 0.92 -0.71 15.94
C VAL A 389 -0.04 -1.56 16.78
N LYS A 390 0.51 -2.37 17.69
CA LYS A 390 -0.29 -3.22 18.59
C LYS A 390 -1.16 -2.38 19.53
N ARG A 391 -0.63 -1.27 20.05
CA ARG A 391 -1.38 -0.32 20.90
C ARG A 391 -2.45 0.44 20.11
N MET A 392 -2.16 0.83 18.87
CA MET A 392 -3.11 1.46 17.96
C MET A 392 -4.30 0.54 17.66
N TYR A 393 -4.06 -0.71 17.24
CA TYR A 393 -5.15 -1.69 17.04
C TYR A 393 -5.82 -2.14 18.35
N ALA A 394 -5.22 -1.89 19.52
CA ALA A 394 -5.86 -2.04 20.83
C ALA A 394 -6.63 -0.78 21.29
N HIS A 395 -6.78 0.23 20.43
CA HIS A 395 -7.45 1.51 20.68
C HIS A 395 -6.88 2.28 21.90
N ASP A 396 -5.56 2.16 22.15
CA ASP A 396 -4.89 2.83 23.27
C ASP A 396 -4.77 4.34 23.01
N PRO A 397 -5.48 5.19 23.77
CA PRO A 397 -5.55 6.62 23.48
C PRO A 397 -4.34 7.40 24.02
N GLU A 398 -3.49 6.80 24.87
CA GLU A 398 -2.26 7.46 25.35
C GLU A 398 -1.25 7.72 24.24
N LEU A 399 -1.42 7.06 23.08
CA LEU A 399 -0.64 7.34 21.87
C LEU A 399 -0.87 8.78 21.34
N TRP A 400 -2.00 9.42 21.64
CA TRP A 400 -2.31 10.78 21.19
C TRP A 400 -2.48 11.79 22.32
N THR A 401 -3.08 11.42 23.45
CA THR A 401 -3.35 12.39 24.52
C THR A 401 -3.33 11.81 25.94
N LYS A 402 -2.99 12.70 26.88
CA LYS A 402 -3.06 12.46 28.33
C LYS A 402 -4.32 13.07 28.96
N ASP A 403 -5.12 13.82 28.20
CA ASP A 403 -6.41 14.33 28.69
C ASP A 403 -7.47 13.21 28.68
N VAL A 404 -8.07 12.96 29.85
CA VAL A 404 -9.04 11.88 30.04
C VAL A 404 -10.27 12.05 29.15
N LYS A 405 -10.74 13.29 28.89
CA LYS A 405 -11.90 13.51 28.03
C LYS A 405 -11.57 13.18 26.56
N GLY A 406 -10.42 13.65 26.08
CA GLY A 406 -9.90 13.26 24.76
C GLY A 406 -9.69 11.75 24.63
N GLN A 407 -9.26 11.06 25.69
CA GLN A 407 -9.06 9.61 25.66
C GLN A 407 -10.34 8.80 25.42
N ASP A 408 -11.46 9.17 26.05
CA ASP A 408 -12.73 8.48 25.84
C ASP A 408 -13.25 8.69 24.40
N GLU A 409 -13.06 9.89 23.84
CA GLU A 409 -13.40 10.21 22.46
C GLU A 409 -12.56 9.42 21.45
N ILE A 410 -11.29 9.15 21.74
CA ILE A 410 -10.41 8.31 20.91
C ILE A 410 -10.87 6.85 20.93
N ARG A 411 -11.10 6.25 22.11
CA ARG A 411 -11.56 4.85 22.24
C ARG A 411 -12.85 4.59 21.46
N ILE A 412 -13.73 5.61 21.44
CA ILE A 412 -15.00 5.61 20.71
C ILE A 412 -14.81 5.77 19.19
N ARG A 413 -13.66 6.21 18.68
CA ARG A 413 -13.51 6.63 17.27
C ARG A 413 -12.55 5.80 16.44
N MET A 414 -12.05 4.68 16.93
CA MET A 414 -11.01 3.90 16.26
C MET A 414 -11.49 2.65 15.50
N ASP A 415 -12.79 2.33 15.53
CA ASP A 415 -13.39 1.22 14.76
C ASP A 415 -13.20 1.33 13.23
N TRP A 416 -12.72 2.47 12.71
CA TRP A 416 -12.33 2.57 11.30
C TRP A 416 -11.12 1.68 10.95
N LEU A 417 -10.32 1.29 11.95
CA LEU A 417 -9.22 0.34 11.79
C LEU A 417 -9.72 -1.03 11.32
N SER A 418 -10.92 -1.46 11.72
CA SER A 418 -11.52 -2.75 11.31
C SER A 418 -12.48 -2.65 10.13
N ALA A 419 -12.97 -1.44 9.82
CA ALA A 419 -13.90 -1.14 8.71
C ALA A 419 -13.59 -1.83 7.37
N PRO A 420 -12.32 -1.83 6.87
CA PRO A 420 -11.85 -2.72 5.81
C PRO A 420 -12.43 -4.13 5.71
N TRP A 421 -12.52 -4.84 6.84
CA TRP A 421 -12.94 -6.23 6.93
C TRP A 421 -14.41 -6.34 7.34
N ASP A 422 -14.82 -5.56 8.35
CA ASP A 422 -16.19 -5.56 8.86
C ASP A 422 -17.22 -5.29 7.74
N SER A 423 -16.82 -4.45 6.79
CA SER A 423 -17.69 -3.97 5.73
C SER A 423 -17.80 -4.91 4.52
N GLU A 424 -17.03 -6.00 4.47
CA GLU A 424 -17.28 -7.09 3.51
C GLU A 424 -18.71 -7.65 3.70
N SER A 425 -19.20 -7.66 4.95
CA SER A 425 -20.57 -8.04 5.32
C SER A 425 -21.67 -7.10 4.77
N LEU A 426 -21.31 -5.90 4.30
CA LEU A 426 -22.25 -4.97 3.68
C LEU A 426 -22.54 -5.31 2.21
N LEU A 427 -21.61 -5.95 1.49
CA LEU A 427 -21.71 -6.15 0.03
C LEU A 427 -23.06 -6.74 -0.42
N PRO A 428 -23.61 -7.82 0.19
CA PRO A 428 -24.91 -8.37 -0.23
C PRO A 428 -26.09 -7.42 0.03
N GLN A 429 -25.97 -6.54 1.03
CA GLN A 429 -26.99 -5.53 1.35
C GLN A 429 -26.99 -4.40 0.31
N LEU A 430 -25.82 -4.05 -0.21
CA LEU A 430 -25.65 -3.03 -1.25
C LEU A 430 -26.11 -3.52 -2.63
N GLU A 431 -25.81 -4.77 -2.99
CA GLU A 431 -26.37 -5.44 -4.16
C GLU A 431 -27.91 -5.43 -4.11
N THR A 432 -28.47 -5.79 -2.95
CA THR A 432 -29.92 -5.77 -2.71
C THR A 432 -30.50 -4.36 -2.85
N LEU A 433 -29.86 -3.35 -2.25
CA LEU A 433 -30.28 -1.95 -2.33
C LEU A 433 -30.28 -1.44 -3.78
N LEU A 434 -29.24 -1.71 -4.56
CA LEU A 434 -29.17 -1.31 -5.97
C LEU A 434 -30.29 -1.97 -6.79
N ALA A 435 -30.59 -3.24 -6.54
CA ALA A 435 -31.71 -3.94 -7.17
C ALA A 435 -33.07 -3.34 -6.79
N GLU A 436 -33.28 -3.00 -5.51
CA GLU A 436 -34.48 -2.29 -5.04
C GLU A 436 -34.63 -0.91 -5.71
N CYS A 437 -33.56 -0.12 -5.76
CA CYS A 437 -33.55 1.22 -6.39
C CYS A 437 -33.90 1.16 -7.88
N ARG A 438 -33.31 0.21 -8.62
CA ARG A 438 -33.61 0.01 -10.05
C ARG A 438 -35.04 -0.48 -10.27
N LYS A 439 -35.57 -1.33 -9.38
CA LYS A 439 -36.97 -1.77 -9.40
C LYS A 439 -37.95 -0.63 -9.10
N ALA A 440 -37.59 0.31 -8.24
CA ALA A 440 -38.33 1.55 -8.01
C ALA A 440 -38.24 2.54 -9.20
N GLY A 441 -37.32 2.29 -10.14
CA GLY A 441 -37.18 3.07 -11.38
C GLY A 441 -36.27 4.28 -11.26
N PHE A 442 -35.47 4.38 -10.18
CA PHE A 442 -34.43 5.38 -10.03
C PHE A 442 -33.29 5.16 -11.03
N THR A 443 -32.75 6.26 -11.54
CA THR A 443 -31.56 6.27 -12.40
C THR A 443 -30.51 7.28 -11.93
N HIS A 444 -30.87 8.22 -11.04
CA HIS A 444 -29.99 9.20 -10.43
C HIS A 444 -30.03 9.06 -8.91
N ALA A 445 -28.98 9.51 -8.24
CA ALA A 445 -28.96 9.72 -6.79
C ALA A 445 -28.42 11.13 -6.50
N LEU A 446 -29.08 11.88 -5.62
CA LEU A 446 -28.56 13.16 -5.11
C LEU A 446 -28.19 13.00 -3.65
N LEU A 447 -26.89 13.05 -3.35
CA LEU A 447 -26.35 13.00 -2.00
C LEU A 447 -26.34 14.39 -1.37
N LEU A 448 -27.14 14.55 -0.32
CA LEU A 448 -27.20 15.73 0.54
C LEU A 448 -26.25 15.47 1.72
N GLY A 449 -25.01 15.96 1.60
CA GLY A 449 -23.90 15.64 2.51
C GLY A 449 -23.07 16.87 2.88
N MET A 450 -22.06 16.68 3.74
CA MET A 450 -21.12 17.73 4.10
C MET A 450 -19.81 17.13 4.65
N GLY A 451 -18.67 17.59 4.15
CA GLY A 451 -17.35 17.10 4.56
C GLY A 451 -17.19 15.60 4.26
N GLY A 452 -16.82 14.80 5.26
CA GLY A 452 -16.53 13.37 5.06
C GLY A 452 -17.69 12.54 4.48
N SER A 453 -18.95 12.96 4.69
CA SER A 453 -20.11 12.29 4.08
C SER A 453 -20.40 12.70 2.63
N SER A 454 -19.70 13.72 2.08
CA SER A 454 -19.78 14.11 0.67
C SER A 454 -18.49 13.84 -0.11
N LEU A 455 -17.32 14.08 0.49
CA LEU A 455 -16.04 14.06 -0.22
C LEU A 455 -15.57 12.67 -0.67
N ALA A 456 -15.65 11.63 0.16
CA ALA A 456 -15.26 10.28 -0.28
C ALA A 456 -16.17 9.73 -1.41
N PRO A 457 -17.52 9.86 -1.32
CA PRO A 457 -18.41 9.56 -2.45
C PRO A 457 -18.16 10.42 -3.71
N GLU A 458 -17.85 11.70 -3.56
CA GLU A 458 -17.49 12.59 -4.69
C GLU A 458 -16.22 12.12 -5.40
N VAL A 459 -15.16 11.78 -4.65
CA VAL A 459 -13.90 11.25 -5.20
C VAL A 459 -14.12 9.93 -5.94
N LEU A 460 -14.90 9.02 -5.37
CA LEU A 460 -15.27 7.75 -6.03
C LEU A 460 -16.06 7.99 -7.32
N LYS A 461 -17.01 8.93 -7.34
CA LYS A 461 -17.77 9.30 -8.55
C LYS A 461 -16.89 9.95 -9.62
N LEU A 462 -15.99 10.86 -9.24
CA LEU A 462 -15.14 11.58 -10.19
C LEU A 462 -14.07 10.68 -10.84
N ILE A 463 -13.54 9.70 -10.10
CA ILE A 463 -12.55 8.76 -10.62
C ILE A 463 -13.20 7.59 -11.38
N ASN A 464 -14.30 7.03 -10.86
CA ASN A 464 -14.90 5.81 -11.42
C ASN A 464 -16.01 6.10 -12.45
N GLY A 465 -16.54 7.32 -12.48
CA GLY A 465 -17.72 7.67 -13.28
C GLY A 465 -18.99 6.96 -12.79
N GLN A 466 -19.84 6.54 -13.72
CA GLN A 466 -20.94 5.62 -13.44
C GLN A 466 -20.47 4.19 -13.74
N THR A 467 -20.43 3.33 -12.73
CA THR A 467 -19.88 1.98 -12.84
C THR A 467 -20.96 0.94 -13.14
N GLU A 468 -20.55 -0.14 -13.82
CA GLU A 468 -21.32 -1.38 -13.89
C GLU A 468 -20.75 -2.40 -12.89
N PHE A 469 -21.62 -3.11 -12.18
CA PHE A 469 -21.26 -4.22 -11.31
C PHE A 469 -22.12 -5.44 -11.62
N GLN A 470 -21.47 -6.58 -11.91
CA GLN A 470 -22.13 -7.82 -12.38
C GLN A 470 -23.11 -7.58 -13.56
N GLY A 471 -22.77 -6.68 -14.49
CA GLY A 471 -23.62 -6.29 -15.63
C GLY A 471 -24.79 -5.35 -15.29
N ASN A 472 -24.80 -4.75 -14.11
CA ASN A 472 -25.82 -3.79 -13.67
C ASN A 472 -25.20 -2.40 -13.51
N LEU A 473 -25.69 -1.43 -14.29
CA LEU A 473 -25.31 -0.03 -14.18
C LEU A 473 -25.81 0.58 -12.85
N GLY A 474 -24.92 1.25 -12.13
CA GLY A 474 -25.23 2.00 -10.90
C GLY A 474 -26.08 3.26 -11.15
N LEU A 475 -26.52 3.92 -10.08
CA LEU A 475 -27.22 5.21 -10.19
C LEU A 475 -26.23 6.32 -10.57
N ASP A 476 -26.69 7.32 -11.34
CA ASP A 476 -25.91 8.52 -11.60
C ASP A 476 -25.86 9.42 -10.35
N LEU A 477 -24.79 9.27 -9.57
CA LEU A 477 -24.58 10.02 -8.33
C LEU A 477 -24.16 11.47 -8.60
N SER A 478 -24.93 12.42 -8.07
CA SER A 478 -24.58 13.81 -7.86
C SER A 478 -24.44 14.12 -6.37
N VAL A 479 -23.62 15.09 -6.01
CA VAL A 479 -23.35 15.50 -4.62
C VAL A 479 -23.69 16.97 -4.45
N LEU A 480 -24.41 17.33 -3.39
CA LEU A 480 -24.67 18.70 -2.97
C LEU A 480 -24.17 18.89 -1.53
N ASP A 481 -23.18 19.76 -1.40
CA ASP A 481 -22.54 20.14 -0.14
C ASP A 481 -22.14 21.63 -0.11
N SER A 482 -22.88 22.46 -0.85
CA SER A 482 -22.75 23.91 -0.87
C SER A 482 -24.11 24.56 -0.62
N THR A 483 -24.16 25.51 0.32
CA THR A 483 -25.35 26.34 0.60
C THR A 483 -25.50 27.52 -0.37
N ASN A 484 -24.59 27.66 -1.34
CA ASN A 484 -24.71 28.66 -2.39
C ASN A 484 -25.98 28.42 -3.23
N PRO A 485 -26.89 29.41 -3.40
CA PRO A 485 -28.15 29.22 -4.13
C PRO A 485 -27.98 28.67 -5.56
N ASP A 486 -26.95 29.07 -6.29
CA ASP A 486 -26.73 28.65 -7.67
C ASP A 486 -26.39 27.15 -7.76
N GLU A 487 -25.67 26.61 -6.78
CA GLU A 487 -25.38 25.18 -6.69
C GLU A 487 -26.61 24.35 -6.29
N VAL A 488 -27.45 24.88 -5.39
CA VAL A 488 -28.73 24.24 -5.01
C VAL A 488 -29.68 24.19 -6.22
N LEU A 489 -29.78 25.28 -6.99
CA LEU A 489 -30.53 25.32 -8.25
C LEU A 489 -30.00 24.32 -9.28
N LEU A 490 -28.67 24.27 -9.47
CA LEU A 490 -28.05 23.35 -10.43
C LEU A 490 -28.26 21.88 -10.04
N ALA A 491 -28.12 21.55 -8.76
CA ALA A 491 -28.40 20.21 -8.23
C ALA A 491 -29.87 19.82 -8.46
N ARG A 492 -30.81 20.76 -8.26
CA ARG A 492 -32.23 20.56 -8.51
C ARG A 492 -32.57 20.38 -10.00
N GLN A 493 -31.91 21.11 -10.89
CA GLN A 493 -32.07 20.96 -12.35
C GLN A 493 -31.53 19.62 -12.86
N ARG A 494 -30.41 19.13 -12.30
CA ARG A 494 -29.81 17.83 -12.63
C ARG A 494 -30.50 16.63 -11.99
N SER A 495 -31.50 16.85 -11.13
CA SER A 495 -32.20 15.80 -10.38
C SER A 495 -33.69 15.75 -10.75
N PRO A 496 -34.09 14.96 -11.77
CA PRO A 496 -35.50 14.77 -12.09
C PRO A 496 -36.20 14.03 -10.95
N LEU A 497 -37.24 14.64 -10.37
CA LEU A 497 -37.86 14.17 -9.12
C LEU A 497 -38.33 12.70 -9.20
N GLU A 498 -38.91 12.28 -10.32
CA GLU A 498 -39.37 10.90 -10.60
C GLU A 498 -38.25 9.86 -10.68
N LYS A 499 -36.99 10.30 -10.87
CA LYS A 499 -35.85 9.43 -11.23
C LYS A 499 -34.68 9.55 -10.26
N THR A 500 -34.81 10.37 -9.23
CA THR A 500 -33.75 10.64 -8.24
C THR A 500 -34.11 10.01 -6.90
N LEU A 501 -33.16 9.27 -6.34
CA LEU A 501 -33.14 8.93 -4.92
C LEU A 501 -32.34 10.01 -4.16
N TYR A 502 -32.96 10.66 -3.17
CA TYR A 502 -32.31 11.68 -2.34
C TYR A 502 -31.69 11.03 -1.11
N ILE A 503 -30.36 11.04 -1.02
CA ILE A 503 -29.61 10.42 0.07
C ILE A 503 -29.25 11.50 1.10
N VAL A 504 -29.87 11.47 2.28
CA VAL A 504 -29.61 12.39 3.39
C VAL A 504 -28.55 11.79 4.30
N ALA A 505 -27.32 12.31 4.26
CA ALA A 505 -26.15 11.69 4.90
C ALA A 505 -25.55 12.56 6.02
N SER A 506 -26.17 12.55 7.20
CA SER A 506 -25.71 13.27 8.40
C SER A 506 -25.51 12.32 9.57
N LYS A 507 -24.29 12.23 10.09
CA LYS A 507 -23.96 11.41 11.27
C LYS A 507 -24.82 11.78 12.48
N SER A 508 -24.90 13.07 12.84
CA SER A 508 -25.67 13.53 14.01
C SER A 508 -27.17 13.76 13.72
N GLY A 509 -27.56 13.89 12.46
CA GLY A 509 -28.90 14.35 12.08
C GLY A 509 -29.18 15.82 12.46
N THR A 510 -28.14 16.63 12.67
CA THR A 510 -28.24 18.04 13.10
C THR A 510 -27.40 19.02 12.29
N THR A 511 -26.70 18.57 11.25
CA THR A 511 -25.92 19.42 10.35
C THR A 511 -26.85 20.43 9.65
N GLY A 512 -26.63 21.73 9.86
CA GLY A 512 -27.56 22.77 9.42
C GLY A 512 -27.75 22.80 7.91
N GLU A 513 -26.65 22.62 7.16
CA GLU A 513 -26.60 22.62 5.70
C GLU A 513 -27.40 21.45 5.13
N ILE A 514 -27.20 20.24 5.67
CA ILE A 514 -27.92 19.03 5.27
C ILE A 514 -29.40 19.15 5.61
N ASN A 515 -29.74 19.76 6.76
CA ASN A 515 -31.12 20.05 7.12
C ASN A 515 -31.77 21.05 6.13
N ALA A 516 -31.08 22.12 5.74
CA ALA A 516 -31.57 23.08 4.76
C ALA A 516 -31.81 22.42 3.38
N PHE A 517 -30.87 21.62 2.89
CA PHE A 517 -31.05 20.84 1.67
C PHE A 517 -32.24 19.89 1.80
N PHE A 518 -32.34 19.17 2.91
CA PHE A 518 -33.42 18.22 3.14
C PHE A 518 -34.79 18.91 3.15
N GLN A 519 -34.97 20.04 3.84
CA GLN A 519 -36.25 20.76 3.82
C GLN A 519 -36.63 21.22 2.41
N TYR A 520 -35.66 21.73 1.65
CA TYR A 520 -35.88 22.18 0.27
C TYR A 520 -36.30 21.04 -0.67
N PHE A 521 -35.52 19.95 -0.73
CA PHE A 521 -35.84 18.82 -1.59
C PHE A 521 -37.07 18.05 -1.10
N TRP A 522 -37.32 17.98 0.20
CA TRP A 522 -38.54 17.39 0.75
C TRP A 522 -39.79 18.14 0.30
N ASP A 523 -39.76 19.48 0.34
CA ASP A 523 -40.87 20.32 -0.13
C ASP A 523 -41.10 20.14 -1.65
N GLU A 524 -40.04 20.18 -2.47
CA GLU A 524 -40.13 19.92 -3.92
C GLU A 524 -40.72 18.55 -4.27
N VAL A 525 -40.29 17.49 -3.58
CA VAL A 525 -40.82 16.13 -3.77
C VAL A 525 -42.25 16.03 -3.23
N SER A 526 -42.55 16.64 -2.07
CA SER A 526 -43.90 16.61 -1.45
C SER A 526 -44.95 17.32 -2.29
N LYS A 527 -44.63 18.45 -2.91
CA LYS A 527 -45.52 19.14 -3.88
C LYS A 527 -45.94 18.24 -5.04
N LYS A 528 -45.12 17.26 -5.40
CA LYS A 528 -45.34 16.37 -6.56
C LYS A 528 -45.95 15.02 -6.20
N PHE A 529 -45.54 14.42 -5.09
CA PHE A 529 -45.91 13.05 -4.71
C PHE A 529 -46.73 12.95 -3.42
N GLY A 530 -46.94 14.06 -2.70
CA GLY A 530 -47.69 14.10 -1.45
C GLY A 530 -47.15 13.12 -0.41
N ASP A 531 -48.04 12.31 0.18
CA ASP A 531 -47.72 11.30 1.21
C ASP A 531 -46.66 10.27 0.78
N LYS A 532 -46.38 10.15 -0.52
CA LYS A 532 -45.35 9.25 -1.08
C LYS A 532 -43.95 9.85 -1.14
N ALA A 533 -43.76 11.11 -0.71
CA ALA A 533 -42.44 11.75 -0.78
C ALA A 533 -41.32 10.91 -0.15
N GLY A 534 -41.61 10.21 0.96
CA GLY A 534 -40.67 9.29 1.61
C GLY A 534 -40.12 8.17 0.71
N GLU A 535 -40.91 7.69 -0.27
CA GLU A 535 -40.50 6.66 -1.24
C GLU A 535 -39.29 7.11 -2.09
N HIS A 536 -38.94 8.41 -2.10
CA HIS A 536 -37.81 9.01 -2.82
C HIS A 536 -36.59 9.37 -1.94
N PHE A 537 -36.63 9.14 -0.62
CA PHE A 537 -35.53 9.49 0.30
C PHE A 537 -34.89 8.27 0.96
N LEU A 538 -33.57 8.29 1.10
CA LEU A 538 -32.77 7.35 1.87
C LEU A 538 -31.97 8.11 2.95
N ALA A 539 -31.91 7.59 4.17
CA ALA A 539 -31.09 8.19 5.24
C ALA A 539 -29.85 7.34 5.54
N ILE A 540 -28.70 7.99 5.70
CA ILE A 540 -27.46 7.40 6.24
C ILE A 540 -27.08 8.20 7.50
N THR A 541 -27.16 7.56 8.67
CA THR A 541 -27.05 8.25 9.97
C THR A 541 -26.78 7.26 11.11
N ASP A 542 -26.33 7.73 12.28
CA ASP A 542 -26.19 6.86 13.45
C ASP A 542 -27.58 6.41 13.98
N PRO A 543 -27.69 5.25 14.66
CA PRO A 543 -28.93 4.81 15.31
C PRO A 543 -29.48 5.83 16.31
N GLY A 544 -30.80 6.05 16.32
CA GLY A 544 -31.49 6.87 17.31
C GLY A 544 -31.30 8.39 17.18
N THR A 545 -30.64 8.87 16.11
CA THR A 545 -30.50 10.30 15.85
C THR A 545 -31.82 10.96 15.46
N LYS A 546 -31.84 12.29 15.41
CA LYS A 546 -33.00 13.03 14.87
C LYS A 546 -33.33 12.62 13.43
N LEU A 547 -32.32 12.29 12.62
CA LEU A 547 -32.53 11.85 11.23
C LEU A 547 -33.04 10.41 11.15
N ASP A 548 -32.58 9.50 12.03
CA ASP A 548 -33.09 8.12 12.10
C ASP A 548 -34.58 8.08 12.45
N VAL A 549 -34.99 8.86 13.47
CA VAL A 549 -36.40 8.99 13.88
C VAL A 549 -37.22 9.63 12.74
N LEU A 550 -36.78 10.77 12.23
CA LEU A 550 -37.46 11.52 11.18
C LEU A 550 -37.67 10.70 9.90
N ALA A 551 -36.66 9.93 9.48
CA ALA A 551 -36.71 9.09 8.30
C ALA A 551 -37.73 7.95 8.43
N ARG A 552 -37.86 7.37 9.64
CA ARG A 552 -38.86 6.33 9.95
C ARG A 552 -40.27 6.91 10.00
N GLU A 553 -40.46 8.06 10.66
CA GLU A 553 -41.74 8.78 10.71
C GLU A 553 -42.22 9.19 9.32
N ARG A 554 -41.30 9.70 8.48
CA ARG A 554 -41.56 10.13 7.10
C ARG A 554 -41.53 8.99 6.07
N LYS A 555 -41.44 7.72 6.51
CA LYS A 555 -41.47 6.51 5.66
C LYS A 555 -40.47 6.56 4.50
N PHE A 556 -39.21 6.86 4.81
CA PHE A 556 -38.13 6.84 3.82
C PHE A 556 -38.00 5.46 3.16
N PHE A 557 -37.64 5.45 1.88
CA PHE A 557 -37.36 4.26 1.07
C PHE A 557 -36.43 3.26 1.79
N LYS A 558 -35.38 3.79 2.43
CA LYS A 558 -34.48 3.03 3.30
C LYS A 558 -33.90 3.91 4.40
N VAL A 559 -33.55 3.29 5.52
CA VAL A 559 -32.66 3.86 6.53
C VAL A 559 -31.49 2.90 6.69
N ILE A 560 -30.27 3.39 6.48
CA ILE A 560 -29.02 2.66 6.67
C ILE A 560 -28.34 3.26 7.89
N ASN A 561 -28.26 2.49 8.98
CA ASN A 561 -27.60 2.95 10.18
C ASN A 561 -26.08 2.70 10.08
N ALA A 562 -25.29 3.73 10.41
CA ALA A 562 -23.82 3.67 10.42
C ALA A 562 -23.28 3.12 11.75
N ASN A 563 -21.97 2.80 11.80
CA ASN A 563 -21.29 2.56 13.07
C ASN A 563 -21.05 3.92 13.78
N PRO A 564 -21.69 4.21 14.94
CA PRO A 564 -21.46 5.45 15.67
C PRO A 564 -20.01 5.58 16.18
N GLN A 565 -19.26 4.48 16.22
CA GLN A 565 -17.88 4.43 16.69
C GLN A 565 -16.82 4.83 15.63
N VAL A 566 -17.24 5.43 14.50
CA VAL A 566 -16.29 5.90 13.47
C VAL A 566 -16.39 7.42 13.26
N GLY A 567 -15.26 8.14 13.31
CA GLY A 567 -15.21 9.57 13.02
C GLY A 567 -15.51 9.89 11.55
N GLY A 568 -16.21 11.00 11.27
CA GLY A 568 -16.68 11.32 9.91
C GLY A 568 -15.59 11.44 8.84
N ARG A 569 -14.40 11.95 9.18
CA ARG A 569 -13.24 12.01 8.27
C ARG A 569 -12.51 10.66 8.10
N ASN A 570 -12.80 9.68 8.95
CA ASN A 570 -12.30 8.30 8.89
C ASN A 570 -13.40 7.32 8.40
N SER A 571 -14.45 7.84 7.76
CA SER A 571 -15.65 7.07 7.41
C SER A 571 -15.65 6.57 5.95
N ALA A 572 -14.55 6.79 5.22
CA ALA A 572 -14.41 6.41 3.81
C ALA A 572 -14.59 4.89 3.59
N LEU A 573 -14.18 4.09 4.56
CA LEU A 573 -14.38 2.63 4.58
C LEU A 573 -15.50 2.18 5.56
N THR A 574 -16.54 2.99 5.76
CA THR A 574 -17.78 2.61 6.46
C THR A 574 -19.01 2.79 5.57
N THR A 575 -20.24 2.51 6.02
CA THR A 575 -21.48 2.79 5.26
C THR A 575 -21.56 4.18 4.59
N PHE A 576 -20.90 5.21 5.12
CA PHE A 576 -20.84 6.53 4.48
C PHE A 576 -20.05 6.55 3.16
N GLY A 577 -18.96 5.79 3.07
CA GLY A 577 -18.11 5.66 1.86
C GLY A 577 -18.12 4.28 1.19
N LEU A 578 -18.79 3.29 1.79
CA LEU A 578 -18.85 1.89 1.32
C LEU A 578 -20.18 1.44 0.80
N VAL A 579 -21.26 2.20 1.04
CA VAL A 579 -22.38 2.15 0.09
C VAL A 579 -21.88 2.42 -1.35
N PRO A 580 -20.66 2.98 -1.54
CA PRO A 580 -19.67 2.61 -2.60
C PRO A 580 -18.71 1.36 -2.46
N ALA A 581 -17.42 1.43 -2.00
CA ALA A 581 -16.39 0.34 -2.25
C ALA A 581 -15.13 0.23 -1.31
N ALA A 582 -14.65 -0.99 -0.97
CA ALA A 582 -13.71 -1.33 0.16
C ALA A 582 -12.42 -2.19 -0.14
N CYS A 583 -11.44 -2.30 0.81
CA CYS A 583 -10.14 -3.09 0.77
C CYS A 583 -9.45 -3.31 2.18
N GLN A 584 -8.37 -4.15 2.34
CA GLN A 584 -7.79 -4.74 3.62
C GLN A 584 -6.34 -4.34 4.18
N PRO A 585 -6.13 -4.43 5.54
CA PRO A 585 -4.94 -4.42 6.47
C PRO A 585 -3.54 -5.12 6.30
N GLU A 586 -2.47 -4.60 6.99
CA GLU A 586 -1.16 -5.27 7.29
C GLU A 586 -0.51 -4.84 8.66
N ASN A 587 0.43 -5.63 9.23
CA ASN A 587 0.77 -5.66 10.68
C ASN A 587 2.19 -5.26 11.19
N SER A 588 3.27 -5.14 10.40
CA SER A 588 4.64 -4.84 10.94
C SER A 588 5.03 -3.36 10.80
N ILE A 589 5.83 -2.75 11.67
CA ILE A 589 6.08 -1.30 11.62
C ILE A 589 6.80 -0.83 10.34
N VAL A 590 7.88 -1.50 9.94
CA VAL A 590 8.67 -1.09 8.75
C VAL A 590 8.05 -1.56 7.43
N THR A 591 7.17 -2.57 7.46
CA THR A 591 6.41 -2.98 6.27
C THR A 591 5.07 -2.26 6.15
N ASN A 592 4.48 -1.75 7.24
CA ASN A 592 3.20 -1.04 7.21
C ASN A 592 3.41 0.35 6.60
N PRO A 593 2.91 0.59 5.36
CA PRO A 593 3.18 1.83 4.66
C PRO A 593 2.56 3.05 5.35
N GLY A 594 1.47 2.89 6.09
CA GLY A 594 0.84 3.98 6.83
C GLY A 594 1.70 4.48 7.98
N VAL A 595 2.30 3.58 8.76
CA VAL A 595 3.19 3.96 9.88
C VAL A 595 4.44 4.66 9.38
N VAL A 596 5.08 4.13 8.33
CA VAL A 596 6.27 4.75 7.74
C VAL A 596 5.95 6.12 7.13
N LEU A 597 4.87 6.22 6.35
CA LEU A 597 4.43 7.48 5.73
C LEU A 597 4.05 8.54 6.77
N GLY A 598 3.33 8.17 7.83
CA GLY A 598 2.99 9.07 8.92
C GLY A 598 4.20 9.56 9.71
N ALA A 599 5.18 8.68 9.94
CA ALA A 599 6.46 9.06 10.53
C ALA A 599 7.23 10.04 9.62
N LEU A 600 7.28 9.78 8.31
CA LEU A 600 7.91 10.67 7.33
C LEU A 600 7.25 12.04 7.31
N MET A 601 5.92 12.12 7.22
CA MET A 601 5.17 13.38 7.23
C MET A 601 5.45 14.22 8.49
N ALA A 602 5.50 13.58 9.67
CA ALA A 602 5.73 14.29 10.93
C ALA A 602 7.19 14.75 11.10
N GLU A 603 8.18 13.91 10.74
CA GLU A 603 9.60 14.33 10.77
C GLU A 603 9.88 15.42 9.71
N ALA A 604 9.27 15.33 8.53
CA ALA A 604 9.35 16.37 7.50
C ALA A 604 8.78 17.71 8.02
N ALA A 605 7.63 17.69 8.70
CA ALA A 605 7.06 18.89 9.32
C ALA A 605 7.96 19.47 10.43
N PHE A 606 8.63 18.63 11.24
CA PHE A 606 9.63 19.10 12.22
C PHE A 606 10.88 19.70 11.56
N ASP A 607 11.29 19.19 10.39
CA ASP A 607 12.37 19.75 9.55
C ASP A 607 11.92 21.02 8.77
N GLY A 608 10.68 21.48 8.95
CA GLY A 608 10.13 22.68 8.34
C GLY A 608 9.55 22.50 6.93
N LEU A 609 9.27 21.25 6.53
CA LEU A 609 8.58 20.87 5.29
C LEU A 609 7.08 20.61 5.57
N ASP A 610 6.43 21.56 6.23
CA ASP A 610 5.07 21.44 6.75
C ASP A 610 3.96 21.73 5.71
N LYS A 611 4.31 22.04 4.45
CA LYS A 611 3.37 22.24 3.34
C LYS A 611 3.42 21.03 2.40
N LEU A 612 2.40 20.17 2.46
CA LEU A 612 2.30 18.97 1.64
C LEU A 612 1.54 19.26 0.34
N THR A 613 2.29 19.58 -0.72
CA THR A 613 1.73 19.89 -2.05
C THR A 613 1.39 18.62 -2.82
N VAL A 614 0.11 18.45 -3.14
CA VAL A 614 -0.40 17.29 -3.88
C VAL A 614 -0.36 17.56 -5.39
N VAL A 615 0.40 16.74 -6.10
CA VAL A 615 0.50 16.68 -7.56
C VAL A 615 -0.18 15.39 -8.01
N THR A 616 -1.03 15.44 -9.03
CA THR A 616 -1.73 14.24 -9.51
C THR A 616 -1.66 14.12 -11.03
N ASP A 617 -1.91 12.91 -11.56
CA ASP A 617 -2.44 12.83 -12.93
C ASP A 617 -3.88 13.39 -12.93
N SER A 618 -4.41 13.81 -14.09
CA SER A 618 -5.70 14.52 -14.17
C SER A 618 -6.89 13.73 -13.60
N VAL A 619 -6.93 12.42 -13.85
CA VAL A 619 -7.95 11.48 -13.33
C VAL A 619 -7.96 11.46 -11.80
N TRP A 620 -6.80 11.61 -11.16
CA TRP A 620 -6.64 11.55 -9.70
C TRP A 620 -6.79 12.90 -9.00
N SER A 621 -7.08 13.99 -9.71
CA SER A 621 -7.18 15.35 -9.15
C SER A 621 -8.14 15.47 -7.95
N ALA A 622 -9.26 14.76 -8.00
CA ALA A 622 -10.25 14.72 -6.91
C ALA A 622 -9.69 14.18 -5.58
N PHE A 623 -8.73 13.23 -5.63
CA PHE A 623 -8.10 12.65 -4.44
C PHE A 623 -7.51 13.73 -3.52
N GLY A 624 -6.90 14.76 -4.09
CA GLY A 624 -6.29 15.86 -3.34
C GLY A 624 -7.29 16.57 -2.42
N ASN A 625 -8.54 16.75 -2.86
CA ASN A 625 -9.57 17.46 -2.08
C ASN A 625 -10.06 16.64 -0.87
N TRP A 626 -10.19 15.32 -1.01
CA TRP A 626 -10.49 14.44 0.12
C TRP A 626 -9.31 14.36 1.10
N PHE A 627 -8.10 14.22 0.57
CA PHE A 627 -6.89 14.15 1.39
C PHE A 627 -6.64 15.45 2.18
N GLU A 628 -6.95 16.60 1.57
CA GLU A 628 -6.92 17.91 2.23
C GLU A 628 -7.79 17.93 3.49
N GLN A 629 -9.03 17.42 3.42
CA GLN A 629 -9.89 17.28 4.60
C GLN A 629 -9.26 16.41 5.67
N LEU A 630 -8.88 15.18 5.30
CA LEU A 630 -8.36 14.20 6.25
C LEU A 630 -7.16 14.76 7.03
N LEU A 631 -6.18 15.35 6.34
CA LEU A 631 -4.97 15.84 6.97
C LEU A 631 -5.17 17.15 7.76
N ALA A 632 -5.91 18.11 7.21
CA ALA A 632 -6.12 19.41 7.86
C ALA A 632 -7.01 19.31 9.10
N GLU A 633 -8.09 18.52 9.05
CA GLU A 633 -8.96 18.30 10.22
C GLU A 633 -8.26 17.51 11.33
N SER A 634 -7.43 16.52 10.97
CA SER A 634 -6.79 15.67 11.97
C SER A 634 -5.62 16.38 12.66
N SER A 635 -4.75 17.05 11.89
CA SER A 635 -3.47 17.58 12.38
C SER A 635 -3.51 19.04 12.84
N GLY A 636 -4.43 19.85 12.32
CA GLY A 636 -4.46 21.31 12.50
C GLY A 636 -4.96 21.78 13.86
N LYS A 637 -4.27 21.43 14.95
CA LYS A 637 -4.70 21.60 16.35
C LYS A 637 -3.54 22.06 17.24
N GLU A 638 -3.87 22.71 18.36
CA GLU A 638 -2.90 23.12 19.40
C GLU A 638 -1.70 23.95 18.88
N GLY A 639 -1.90 24.72 17.81
CA GLY A 639 -0.84 25.50 17.16
C GLY A 639 0.12 24.66 16.29
N ARG A 640 -0.24 23.40 15.98
CA ARG A 640 0.48 22.45 15.14
C ARG A 640 -0.39 21.99 13.98
N GLY A 641 0.23 21.34 13.00
CA GLY A 641 -0.46 20.76 11.85
C GLY A 641 0.42 20.72 10.61
N ILE A 642 -0.03 19.94 9.63
CA ILE A 642 0.55 19.92 8.28
C ILE A 642 -0.45 20.62 7.37
N VAL A 643 0.03 21.48 6.49
CA VAL A 643 -0.78 22.23 5.51
C VAL A 643 -0.88 21.40 4.22
N PRO A 644 -1.96 20.63 3.98
CA PRO A 644 -2.21 20.08 2.66
C PRO A 644 -2.43 21.21 1.65
N VAL A 645 -1.91 21.05 0.44
CA VAL A 645 -2.09 21.99 -0.65
C VAL A 645 -2.50 21.21 -1.90
N ALA A 646 -3.80 21.02 -2.08
CA ALA A 646 -4.38 20.36 -3.26
C ALA A 646 -4.57 21.33 -4.42
N THR A 647 -4.60 20.83 -5.66
CA THR A 647 -4.97 21.57 -6.89
C THR A 647 -4.20 22.87 -7.18
N GLU A 648 -3.00 23.03 -6.62
CA GLU A 648 -2.16 24.23 -6.79
C GLU A 648 -1.55 24.29 -8.21
N PRO A 649 -1.60 25.44 -8.91
CA PRO A 649 -1.01 25.57 -10.24
C PRO A 649 0.51 25.32 -10.25
N ASN A 650 0.97 24.48 -11.19
CA ASN A 650 2.39 24.23 -11.37
C ASN A 650 3.13 25.50 -11.83
N LEU A 651 4.20 25.85 -11.11
CA LEU A 651 5.19 26.86 -11.50
C LEU A 651 6.56 26.21 -11.77
N PRO A 652 7.53 26.93 -12.37
CA PRO A 652 8.92 26.50 -12.37
C PRO A 652 9.41 26.23 -10.94
N VAL A 653 10.08 25.10 -10.73
CA VAL A 653 10.38 24.53 -9.40
C VAL A 653 11.23 25.46 -8.53
N ALA A 654 12.01 26.35 -9.15
CA ALA A 654 12.78 27.39 -8.49
C ALA A 654 11.93 28.45 -7.74
N LYS A 655 10.64 28.62 -8.10
CA LYS A 655 9.74 29.59 -7.44
C LYS A 655 9.13 29.09 -6.14
N TYR A 656 9.03 27.78 -5.95
CA TYR A 656 8.47 27.21 -4.71
C TYR A 656 9.40 27.43 -3.51
N GLY A 657 8.79 27.76 -2.38
CA GLY A 657 9.42 27.77 -1.07
C GLY A 657 10.21 26.50 -0.72
N LYS A 658 11.02 26.62 0.35
CA LYS A 658 11.85 25.52 0.87
C LYS A 658 11.14 24.67 1.93
N ASP A 659 9.87 24.99 2.17
CA ASP A 659 8.92 24.44 3.15
C ASP A 659 7.93 23.43 2.53
N ARG A 660 8.14 23.07 1.26
CA ARG A 660 7.30 22.13 0.51
C ARG A 660 7.83 20.70 0.60
N LEU A 661 6.98 19.78 1.02
CA LEU A 661 7.06 18.37 0.67
C LEU A 661 6.08 18.11 -0.48
N PHE A 662 6.55 17.57 -1.60
CA PHE A 662 5.66 17.23 -2.72
C PHE A 662 5.20 15.78 -2.61
N LEU A 663 3.94 15.54 -2.96
CA LEU A 663 3.33 14.22 -3.05
C LEU A 663 2.78 14.05 -4.45
N TYR A 664 3.33 13.13 -5.24
CA TYR A 664 2.71 12.69 -6.48
C TYR A 664 1.77 11.51 -6.24
N VAL A 665 0.54 11.60 -6.77
CA VAL A 665 -0.44 10.50 -6.80
C VAL A 665 -0.84 10.22 -8.24
N GLY A 666 -0.45 9.06 -8.77
CA GLY A 666 -0.80 8.71 -10.15
C GLY A 666 -0.04 7.50 -10.68
N SER A 667 -0.19 7.28 -11.99
CA SER A 667 0.24 6.05 -12.66
C SER A 667 1.77 5.97 -12.83
N ASN A 668 2.43 7.09 -13.15
CA ASN A 668 3.87 7.11 -13.42
C ASN A 668 4.49 8.50 -13.27
N ALA A 669 5.11 8.75 -12.10
CA ALA A 669 5.87 9.97 -11.82
C ALA A 669 7.06 10.20 -12.76
N ALA A 670 7.58 9.19 -13.45
CA ALA A 670 8.65 9.34 -14.45
C ALA A 670 8.12 9.79 -15.83
N ASN A 671 6.80 9.78 -16.05
CA ASN A 671 6.17 10.39 -17.23
C ASN A 671 5.67 11.82 -16.96
N ASN A 672 5.35 12.15 -15.71
CA ASN A 672 4.92 13.48 -15.32
C ASN A 672 6.06 14.51 -15.39
N ALA A 673 5.92 15.54 -16.23
CA ALA A 673 6.97 16.52 -16.50
C ALA A 673 7.37 17.35 -15.26
N PHE A 674 6.42 17.72 -14.41
CA PHE A 674 6.69 18.46 -13.18
C PHE A 674 7.45 17.60 -12.15
N CYS A 675 7.12 16.31 -12.06
CA CYS A 675 7.86 15.36 -11.22
C CYS A 675 9.31 15.12 -11.69
N LYS A 676 9.61 15.30 -12.99
CA LYS A 676 11.00 15.32 -13.48
C LYS A 676 11.73 16.56 -12.99
N GLU A 677 11.14 17.74 -13.18
CA GLU A 677 11.72 19.02 -12.75
C GLU A 677 11.97 19.05 -11.23
N LEU A 678 11.04 18.49 -10.43
CA LEU A 678 11.20 18.34 -8.98
C LEU A 678 12.42 17.48 -8.61
N ARG A 679 12.63 16.34 -9.28
CA ARG A 679 13.79 15.47 -9.05
C ARG A 679 15.10 16.11 -9.52
N GLU A 680 15.10 16.73 -10.70
CA GLU A 680 16.28 17.44 -11.24
C GLU A 680 16.71 18.61 -10.35
N ALA A 681 15.75 19.29 -9.71
CA ALA A 681 15.98 20.34 -8.72
C ALA A 681 16.22 19.82 -7.28
N ASN A 682 16.25 18.49 -7.08
CA ASN A 682 16.38 17.82 -5.79
C ASN A 682 15.40 18.33 -4.70
N LYS A 683 14.12 18.47 -5.07
CA LYS A 683 13.03 18.79 -4.13
C LYS A 683 12.52 17.51 -3.46
N PRO A 684 12.09 17.57 -2.18
CA PRO A 684 11.45 16.44 -1.50
C PRO A 684 10.18 16.00 -2.23
N LEU A 685 10.17 14.78 -2.76
CA LEU A 685 9.06 14.21 -3.53
C LEU A 685 8.74 12.78 -3.08
N LEU A 686 7.52 12.58 -2.59
CA LEU A 686 6.90 11.27 -2.39
C LEU A 686 6.17 10.83 -3.66
N VAL A 687 6.15 9.54 -3.93
CA VAL A 687 5.54 8.97 -5.15
C VAL A 687 4.59 7.84 -4.77
N MET A 688 3.30 8.12 -4.74
CA MET A 688 2.26 7.10 -4.61
C MET A 688 1.84 6.63 -6.00
N LYS A 689 2.22 5.41 -6.33
CA LYS A 689 1.86 4.76 -7.58
C LYS A 689 0.45 4.20 -7.48
N VAL A 690 -0.46 4.71 -8.30
CA VAL A 690 -1.88 4.30 -8.34
C VAL A 690 -2.21 3.94 -9.79
N ASN A 691 -2.48 2.66 -10.04
CA ASN A 691 -2.62 2.07 -11.37
C ASN A 691 -4.09 1.92 -11.79
N SER A 692 -4.99 1.73 -10.82
CA SER A 692 -6.41 1.47 -11.07
C SER A 692 -7.32 2.16 -10.06
N SER A 693 -8.59 2.38 -10.42
CA SER A 693 -9.63 2.85 -9.51
C SER A 693 -9.84 1.97 -8.27
N MET A 694 -9.53 0.66 -8.36
CA MET A 694 -9.65 -0.27 -7.24
C MET A 694 -8.62 0.05 -6.13
N ASP A 695 -7.49 0.65 -6.49
CA ASP A 695 -6.43 1.04 -5.54
C ASP A 695 -6.90 2.15 -4.58
N LEU A 696 -7.97 2.88 -4.91
CA LEU A 696 -8.47 4.01 -4.11
C LEU A 696 -8.90 3.58 -2.69
N GLY A 697 -9.48 2.39 -2.53
CA GLY A 697 -9.86 1.85 -1.23
C GLY A 697 -8.66 1.62 -0.30
N SER A 698 -7.54 1.12 -0.85
CA SER A 698 -6.30 0.97 -0.07
C SER A 698 -5.61 2.32 0.19
N GLN A 699 -5.70 3.28 -0.74
CA GLN A 699 -5.25 4.65 -0.49
C GLN A 699 -6.02 5.32 0.65
N PHE A 700 -7.35 5.20 0.72
CA PHE A 700 -8.11 5.77 1.83
C PHE A 700 -7.61 5.26 3.19
N TYR A 701 -7.51 3.94 3.37
CA TYR A 701 -7.00 3.37 4.62
C TYR A 701 -5.55 3.78 4.93
N LEU A 702 -4.67 3.73 3.91
CA LEU A 702 -3.26 4.11 4.02
C LEU A 702 -3.11 5.52 4.60
N TRP A 703 -3.84 6.48 4.05
CA TRP A 703 -3.74 7.88 4.44
C TRP A 703 -4.45 8.15 5.77
N GLU A 704 -5.50 7.41 6.13
CA GLU A 704 -6.11 7.46 7.47
C GLU A 704 -5.11 7.00 8.55
N VAL A 705 -4.40 5.88 8.33
CA VAL A 705 -3.32 5.42 9.22
C VAL A 705 -2.16 6.41 9.26
N ALA A 706 -1.65 6.85 8.10
CA ALA A 706 -0.54 7.80 8.04
C ALA A 706 -0.85 9.11 8.75
N THR A 707 -2.07 9.63 8.58
CA THR A 707 -2.52 10.85 9.27
C THR A 707 -2.63 10.63 10.78
N ALA A 708 -3.20 9.52 11.24
CA ALA A 708 -3.28 9.22 12.67
C ALA A 708 -1.89 9.06 13.32
N VAL A 709 -0.96 8.39 12.65
CA VAL A 709 0.43 8.22 13.09
C VAL A 709 1.14 9.58 13.12
N ALA A 710 1.01 10.40 12.07
CA ALA A 710 1.59 11.74 12.02
C ALA A 710 1.08 12.62 13.17
N CYS A 711 -0.22 12.59 13.46
CA CYS A 711 -0.82 13.32 14.58
C CYS A 711 -0.26 12.89 15.94
N SER A 712 -0.11 11.58 16.19
CA SER A 712 0.53 11.07 17.42
C SER A 712 1.96 11.61 17.58
N ILE A 713 2.75 11.58 16.49
CA ILE A 713 4.15 12.03 16.51
C ILE A 713 4.26 13.54 16.67
N LEU A 714 3.36 14.30 16.03
CA LEU A 714 3.17 15.74 16.21
C LEU A 714 2.59 16.09 17.60
N GLY A 715 2.15 15.10 18.39
CA GLY A 715 1.59 15.28 19.73
C GLY A 715 0.26 16.05 19.73
N VAL A 716 -0.60 15.79 18.74
CA VAL A 716 -1.97 16.30 18.67
C VAL A 716 -2.96 15.14 18.63
N ASN A 717 -4.14 15.34 19.21
CA ASN A 717 -5.22 14.37 19.08
C ASN A 717 -5.71 14.32 17.62
N SER A 718 -5.66 13.16 16.98
CA SER A 718 -6.23 13.00 15.64
C SER A 718 -7.76 13.04 15.69
N PHE A 719 -8.34 12.52 16.78
CA PHE A 719 -9.72 12.01 16.80
C PHE A 719 -10.76 12.92 17.43
N ASP A 720 -10.37 13.93 18.20
CA ASP A 720 -11.27 14.93 18.80
C ASP A 720 -12.07 15.74 17.77
N GLN A 721 -13.15 16.36 18.26
CA GLN A 721 -13.96 17.28 17.46
C GLN A 721 -13.17 18.53 17.04
N PRO A 722 -13.37 19.03 15.81
CA PRO A 722 -12.71 20.25 15.37
C PRO A 722 -13.20 21.52 16.08
N ASP A 723 -12.24 22.42 16.31
CA ASP A 723 -12.29 23.80 16.83
C ASP A 723 -13.21 24.74 16.01
N VAL A 724 -13.77 24.24 14.89
CA VAL A 724 -14.75 24.92 14.03
C VAL A 724 -16.09 25.19 14.71
N GLN A 725 -16.31 24.69 15.94
CA GLN A 725 -17.51 24.94 16.71
C GLN A 725 -17.73 26.42 17.05
N ASP A 726 -16.67 27.24 17.13
CA ASP A 726 -16.79 28.69 17.31
C ASP A 726 -17.47 29.34 16.09
N ALA A 727 -17.00 29.03 14.88
CA ALA A 727 -17.59 29.53 13.63
C ALA A 727 -19.07 29.12 13.48
N LYS A 728 -19.41 27.87 13.83
CA LYS A 728 -20.80 27.40 13.87
C LYS A 728 -21.65 28.19 14.87
N THR A 729 -21.12 28.46 16.06
CA THR A 729 -21.82 29.23 17.10
C THR A 729 -22.08 30.67 16.64
N ARG A 730 -21.09 31.31 16.02
CA ARG A 730 -21.20 32.66 15.43
C ARG A 730 -22.20 32.71 14.29
N THR A 731 -22.19 31.72 13.40
CA THR A 731 -23.18 31.56 12.33
C THR A 731 -24.60 31.49 12.90
N MET A 732 -24.83 30.66 13.93
CA MET A 732 -26.15 30.54 14.58
C MET A 732 -26.58 31.84 15.27
N ASN A 733 -25.66 32.57 15.90
CA ASN A 733 -25.93 33.88 16.49
C ASN A 733 -26.29 34.93 15.42
N GLY A 734 -25.58 34.94 14.29
CA GLY A 734 -25.88 35.80 13.14
C GLY A 734 -27.25 35.50 12.52
N ILE A 735 -27.61 34.22 12.39
CA ILE A 735 -28.94 33.79 11.94
C ILE A 735 -30.03 34.20 12.95
N ALA A 736 -29.79 34.09 14.26
CA ALA A 736 -30.74 34.54 15.27
C ALA A 736 -30.97 36.05 15.20
N ALA A 737 -29.89 36.85 15.12
CA ALA A 737 -29.96 38.30 14.95
C ALA A 737 -30.67 38.70 13.63
N PHE A 738 -30.46 37.95 12.54
CA PHE A 738 -31.21 38.14 11.29
C PHE A 738 -32.70 37.87 11.47
N LYS A 739 -33.10 36.78 12.15
CA LYS A 739 -34.51 36.46 12.40
C LYS A 739 -35.22 37.52 13.27
N GLU A 740 -34.48 38.25 14.11
CA GLU A 740 -35.01 39.36 14.92
C GLU A 740 -35.04 40.72 14.17
N THR A 741 -34.04 41.02 13.34
CA THR A 741 -33.81 42.37 12.78
C THR A 741 -34.02 42.48 11.26
N GLY A 742 -34.11 41.34 10.56
CA GLY A 742 -34.13 41.25 9.11
C GLY A 742 -32.79 41.57 8.42
N LYS A 743 -31.67 41.65 9.16
CA LYS A 743 -30.35 42.04 8.62
C LYS A 743 -29.20 41.25 9.24
N LEU A 744 -28.14 41.02 8.45
CA LEU A 744 -26.86 40.49 8.93
C LEU A 744 -25.87 41.63 9.22
N GLU A 745 -25.00 41.44 10.20
CA GLU A 745 -23.98 42.42 10.58
C GLU A 745 -22.67 42.21 9.82
N PHE A 746 -22.40 43.07 8.84
CA PHE A 746 -21.15 43.06 8.06
C PHE A 746 -19.99 43.80 8.76
N GLY A 747 -20.28 44.64 9.75
CA GLY A 747 -19.32 45.62 10.30
C GLY A 747 -19.10 46.83 9.39
N THR A 748 -18.11 47.66 9.72
CA THR A 748 -17.78 48.87 8.96
C THR A 748 -16.67 48.58 7.94
N PRO A 749 -16.88 48.82 6.63
CA PRO A 749 -15.83 48.63 5.64
C PRO A 749 -14.73 49.69 5.74
N LEU A 750 -13.49 49.27 5.56
CA LEU A 750 -12.28 50.09 5.57
C LEU A 750 -12.18 50.96 4.31
N ILE A 751 -12.56 50.38 3.16
CA ILE A 751 -12.60 51.04 1.85
C ILE A 751 -13.83 50.54 1.11
N LYS A 752 -14.41 51.41 0.27
CA LYS A 752 -15.47 51.07 -0.67
C LYS A 752 -15.01 51.35 -2.09
N PHE A 753 -15.21 50.38 -2.98
CA PHE A 753 -15.08 50.52 -4.42
C PHE A 753 -16.43 50.26 -5.11
N GLU A 754 -16.53 50.57 -6.40
CA GLU A 754 -17.70 50.23 -7.21
C GLU A 754 -17.89 48.71 -7.30
N SER A 755 -16.78 47.95 -7.41
CA SER A 755 -16.77 46.49 -7.49
C SER A 755 -16.98 45.77 -6.15
N GLY A 756 -16.71 46.41 -5.00
CA GLY A 756 -16.90 45.77 -3.68
C GLY A 756 -16.43 46.58 -2.48
N ASP A 757 -16.78 46.09 -1.28
CA ASP A 757 -16.38 46.63 0.02
C ASP A 757 -15.25 45.80 0.65
N VAL A 758 -14.32 46.46 1.34
CA VAL A 758 -13.14 45.84 1.96
C VAL A 758 -13.22 45.88 3.49
N TYR A 759 -12.93 44.75 4.14
CA TYR A 759 -12.89 44.60 5.59
C TYR A 759 -11.59 43.87 5.99
N SER A 760 -11.00 44.22 7.14
CA SER A 760 -9.84 43.52 7.68
C SER A 760 -9.71 43.83 9.17
N ASN A 761 -9.24 42.86 9.95
CA ASN A 761 -8.83 43.08 11.34
C ASN A 761 -7.42 43.70 11.46
N GLN A 762 -6.72 43.90 10.34
CA GLN A 762 -5.35 44.43 10.32
C GLN A 762 -5.34 45.97 10.23
N ILE A 763 -4.68 46.60 11.21
CA ILE A 763 -4.50 48.05 11.25
C ILE A 763 -3.37 48.43 10.28
N PHE A 764 -3.73 48.98 9.12
CA PHE A 764 -2.80 49.39 8.06
C PHE A 764 -3.24 50.69 7.37
N ASP A 765 -2.31 51.42 6.74
CA ASP A 765 -2.63 52.64 5.99
C ASP A 765 -3.00 52.31 4.53
N TRP A 766 -4.31 52.21 4.30
CA TRP A 766 -4.87 51.84 3.00
C TRP A 766 -5.00 53.00 1.99
N LYS A 767 -4.62 54.24 2.35
CA LYS A 767 -4.92 55.47 1.56
C LYS A 767 -4.45 55.48 0.10
N ASN A 768 -3.54 54.60 -0.29
CA ASN A 768 -2.97 54.56 -1.64
C ASN A 768 -3.62 53.49 -2.55
N ALA A 769 -4.49 52.62 -2.03
CA ALA A 769 -5.16 51.60 -2.84
C ALA A 769 -6.29 52.23 -3.67
N LYS A 770 -6.26 52.05 -4.99
CA LYS A 770 -7.23 52.62 -5.95
C LYS A 770 -8.16 51.57 -6.55
N SER A 771 -7.84 50.30 -6.35
CA SER A 771 -8.58 49.13 -6.80
C SER A 771 -8.56 48.03 -5.73
N LEU A 772 -9.44 47.04 -5.86
CA LEU A 772 -9.37 45.82 -5.05
C LEU A 772 -8.05 45.06 -5.26
N THR A 773 -7.50 45.09 -6.48
CA THR A 773 -6.17 44.57 -6.80
C THR A 773 -5.06 45.23 -5.95
N ASP A 774 -5.06 46.56 -5.87
CA ASP A 774 -4.08 47.30 -5.05
C ASP A 774 -4.21 46.92 -3.57
N VAL A 775 -5.44 46.68 -3.07
CA VAL A 775 -5.69 46.21 -1.71
C VAL A 775 -5.07 44.83 -1.48
N ILE A 776 -5.33 43.87 -2.38
CA ILE A 776 -4.79 42.50 -2.28
C ILE A 776 -3.25 42.53 -2.32
N ASP A 777 -2.65 43.21 -3.29
CA ASP A 777 -1.19 43.30 -3.42
C ASP A 777 -0.56 44.00 -2.22
N THR A 778 -1.16 45.09 -1.73
CA THR A 778 -0.66 45.82 -0.55
C THR A 778 -0.76 44.99 0.72
N TYR A 779 -1.87 44.27 0.90
CA TYR A 779 -2.09 43.36 2.01
C TYR A 779 -1.07 42.20 2.00
N LEU A 780 -0.96 41.47 0.88
CA LEU A 780 -0.04 40.34 0.76
C LEU A 780 1.41 40.79 0.96
N LYS A 781 1.83 41.88 0.32
CA LYS A 781 3.19 42.46 0.48
C LYS A 781 3.51 42.86 1.92
N LYS A 782 2.50 43.21 2.73
CA LYS A 782 2.68 43.61 4.12
C LYS A 782 2.65 42.43 5.09
N PHE A 783 1.78 41.45 4.86
CA PHE A 783 1.42 40.43 5.84
C PHE A 783 1.85 39.00 5.49
N VAL A 784 2.31 38.73 4.26
CA VAL A 784 2.94 37.46 3.90
C VAL A 784 4.43 37.50 4.19
N HIS A 785 4.91 36.47 4.86
CA HIS A 785 6.30 36.24 5.25
C HIS A 785 6.75 34.85 4.77
N LYS A 786 8.06 34.63 4.72
CA LYS A 786 8.61 33.34 4.27
C LYS A 786 8.21 32.23 5.26
N GLY A 787 7.58 31.17 4.75
CA GLY A 787 7.08 30.06 5.56
C GLY A 787 5.60 30.18 5.95
N ASP A 788 4.93 31.28 5.60
CA ASP A 788 3.47 31.37 5.65
C ASP A 788 2.81 30.56 4.53
N TYR A 789 1.52 30.29 4.69
CA TYR A 789 0.62 29.97 3.59
C TYR A 789 -0.47 31.06 3.46
N VAL A 790 -0.90 31.32 2.23
CA VAL A 790 -2.06 32.14 1.92
C VAL A 790 -3.27 31.21 1.74
N ALA A 791 -4.42 31.58 2.26
CA ALA A 791 -5.67 30.85 2.05
C ALA A 791 -6.72 31.73 1.38
N ILE A 792 -7.22 31.28 0.24
CA ILE A 792 -8.35 31.90 -0.47
C ILE A 792 -9.62 31.16 -0.05
N ASN A 793 -10.44 31.82 0.78
CA ASN A 793 -11.71 31.31 1.28
C ASN A 793 -12.85 31.91 0.43
N ALA A 794 -13.37 31.15 -0.54
CA ALA A 794 -14.34 31.65 -1.50
C ALA A 794 -15.78 31.23 -1.15
N PHE A 795 -16.55 32.12 -0.51
CA PHE A 795 -18.00 32.02 -0.43
C PHE A 795 -18.63 32.62 -1.70
N LEU A 796 -18.29 32.01 -2.84
CA LEU A 796 -18.71 32.38 -4.19
C LEU A 796 -19.30 31.15 -4.91
N PRO A 797 -20.12 31.32 -5.97
CA PRO A 797 -20.67 30.19 -6.72
C PRO A 797 -19.57 29.30 -7.31
N ARG A 798 -19.60 27.99 -7.02
CA ARG A 798 -18.62 27.03 -7.56
C ARG A 798 -18.96 26.63 -9.00
N THR A 799 -18.75 27.57 -9.92
CA THR A 799 -18.81 27.34 -11.36
C THR A 799 -17.41 27.11 -11.93
N ALA A 800 -17.31 26.46 -13.09
CA ALA A 800 -16.01 26.26 -13.76
C ALA A 800 -15.33 27.59 -14.16
N GLU A 801 -16.11 28.65 -14.39
CA GLU A 801 -15.60 30.00 -14.66
C GLU A 801 -15.02 30.63 -13.38
N MET A 802 -15.76 30.57 -12.25
CA MET A 802 -15.28 31.07 -10.97
C MET A 802 -14.05 30.31 -10.47
N GLU A 803 -14.01 28.99 -10.64
CA GLU A 803 -12.84 28.17 -10.32
C GLU A 803 -11.62 28.56 -11.17
N ALA A 804 -11.81 28.81 -12.48
CA ALA A 804 -10.73 29.26 -13.35
C ALA A 804 -10.20 30.65 -12.93
N ASP A 805 -11.08 31.60 -12.64
CA ASP A 805 -10.68 32.94 -12.17
C ASP A 805 -9.94 32.87 -10.81
N LEU A 806 -10.43 32.07 -9.86
CA LEU A 806 -9.77 31.82 -8.57
C LEU A 806 -8.39 31.16 -8.76
N GLN A 807 -8.24 30.25 -9.72
CA GLN A 807 -6.96 29.62 -10.05
C GLN A 807 -5.98 30.60 -10.73
N VAL A 808 -6.46 31.58 -11.50
CA VAL A 808 -5.63 32.69 -12.01
C VAL A 808 -5.10 33.55 -10.86
N LEU A 809 -5.96 33.94 -9.92
CA LEU A 809 -5.56 34.69 -8.71
C LEU A 809 -4.57 33.87 -7.87
N ARG A 810 -4.87 32.60 -7.61
CA ARG A 810 -4.01 31.66 -6.86
C ARG A 810 -2.62 31.56 -7.49
N ARG A 811 -2.55 31.39 -8.82
CA ARG A 811 -1.29 31.34 -9.58
C ARG A 811 -0.51 32.63 -9.44
N ARG A 812 -1.15 33.80 -9.55
CA ARG A 812 -0.49 35.10 -9.40
C ARG A 812 0.11 35.30 -8.00
N ILE A 813 -0.62 34.94 -6.94
CA ILE A 813 -0.12 35.01 -5.57
C ILE A 813 1.10 34.09 -5.41
N LEU A 814 0.98 32.83 -5.86
CA LEU A 814 2.07 31.86 -5.83
C LEU A 814 3.31 32.34 -6.62
N ASP A 815 3.12 32.94 -7.79
CA ASP A 815 4.22 33.40 -8.67
C ASP A 815 4.98 34.61 -8.13
N ASN A 816 4.28 35.48 -7.38
CA ASN A 816 4.84 36.69 -6.77
C ASN A 816 5.52 36.44 -5.41
N TYR A 817 5.00 35.51 -4.60
CA TYR A 817 5.44 35.31 -3.21
C TYR A 817 6.15 33.96 -2.95
N GLY A 818 5.87 32.90 -3.74
CA GLY A 818 6.46 31.56 -3.59
C GLY A 818 5.94 30.73 -2.40
N ASN A 819 5.15 31.34 -1.52
CA ASN A 819 4.42 30.73 -0.42
C ASN A 819 3.37 29.72 -0.91
N ALA A 820 2.95 28.78 -0.04
CA ALA A 820 1.77 27.95 -0.29
C ALA A 820 0.52 28.80 -0.46
N VAL A 821 -0.32 28.48 -1.44
CA VAL A 821 -1.64 29.08 -1.58
C VAL A 821 -2.69 27.98 -1.59
N THR A 822 -3.56 27.92 -0.58
CA THR A 822 -4.74 27.04 -0.54
C THR A 822 -5.96 27.76 -1.12
N LEU A 823 -6.94 27.00 -1.62
CA LEU A 823 -8.17 27.53 -2.20
C LEU A 823 -9.33 26.62 -1.80
N GLY A 824 -10.30 27.16 -1.06
CA GLY A 824 -11.46 26.43 -0.58
C GLY A 824 -12.78 27.16 -0.88
N PHE A 825 -13.77 26.44 -1.39
CA PHE A 825 -15.13 26.95 -1.53
C PHE A 825 -15.92 26.80 -0.22
N GLY A 826 -16.58 27.86 0.21
CA GLY A 826 -17.42 27.87 1.41
C GLY A 826 -18.85 27.41 1.10
N PRO A 827 -19.55 26.71 2.02
CA PRO A 827 -19.12 26.36 3.38
C PRO A 827 -18.23 25.10 3.46
N ARG A 828 -18.00 24.36 2.36
CA ARG A 828 -17.27 23.07 2.38
C ARG A 828 -15.93 23.16 3.13
N PHE A 829 -15.13 24.20 2.91
CA PHE A 829 -13.83 24.31 3.59
C PHE A 829 -13.93 24.48 5.12
N LEU A 830 -15.07 24.93 5.66
CA LEU A 830 -15.33 24.95 7.11
C LEU A 830 -15.36 23.54 7.71
N HIS A 831 -15.58 22.54 6.86
CA HIS A 831 -15.51 21.10 7.10
C HIS A 831 -14.34 20.45 6.32
N SER A 832 -13.23 21.18 6.18
CA SER A 832 -11.91 20.64 5.82
C SER A 832 -10.78 21.48 6.46
N THR A 833 -10.20 22.41 5.70
CA THR A 833 -9.07 23.27 6.12
C THR A 833 -9.43 24.29 7.19
N GLY A 834 -10.72 24.61 7.35
CA GLY A 834 -11.24 25.51 8.37
C GLY A 834 -10.87 25.12 9.81
N GLN A 835 -10.51 23.86 10.07
CA GLN A 835 -9.89 23.42 11.32
C GLN A 835 -8.46 23.96 11.46
N LEU A 836 -7.59 23.62 10.50
CA LEU A 836 -6.20 24.08 10.43
C LEU A 836 -6.11 25.61 10.46
N HIS A 837 -7.04 26.32 9.79
CA HIS A 837 -7.11 27.78 9.80
C HIS A 837 -7.27 28.36 11.22
N LYS A 838 -7.89 27.64 12.15
CA LYS A 838 -8.25 28.13 13.50
C LYS A 838 -7.41 27.51 14.62
N GLY A 839 -7.17 26.20 14.56
CA GLY A 839 -6.39 25.43 15.54
C GLY A 839 -4.92 25.23 15.16
N GLY A 840 -4.53 25.45 13.91
CA GLY A 840 -3.18 25.25 13.41
C GLY A 840 -2.17 26.36 13.76
N PRO A 841 -0.91 26.24 13.29
CA PRO A 841 0.14 27.22 13.52
C PRO A 841 -0.21 28.61 12.97
N ASP A 842 0.31 29.69 13.58
CA ASP A 842 0.01 31.08 13.18
C ASP A 842 0.80 31.57 11.96
N ILE A 843 0.75 30.77 10.90
CA ILE A 843 1.43 30.97 9.62
C ILE A 843 0.42 31.15 8.47
N GLY A 844 -0.88 31.29 8.77
CA GLY A 844 -1.94 31.52 7.79
C GLY A 844 -2.20 33.00 7.53
N VAL A 845 -2.32 33.36 6.24
CA VAL A 845 -2.74 34.68 5.76
C VAL A 845 -3.99 34.52 4.90
N PHE A 846 -5.11 35.05 5.37
CA PHE A 846 -6.43 34.74 4.81
C PHE A 846 -6.95 35.87 3.91
N ILE A 847 -7.52 35.48 2.77
CA ILE A 847 -8.34 36.33 1.90
C ILE A 847 -9.69 35.64 1.74
N GLU A 848 -10.73 36.22 2.31
CA GLU A 848 -12.11 35.77 2.19
C GLU A 848 -12.84 36.57 1.11
N PHE A 849 -13.47 35.87 0.15
CA PHE A 849 -14.37 36.48 -0.83
C PHE A 849 -15.81 36.10 -0.52
N THR A 850 -16.68 37.09 -0.59
CA THR A 850 -18.15 36.94 -0.49
C THR A 850 -18.79 37.76 -1.60
N SER A 851 -20.02 37.42 -2.00
CA SER A 851 -20.85 38.28 -2.86
C SER A 851 -22.31 38.18 -2.46
N GLU A 852 -23.13 39.10 -2.98
CA GLU A 852 -24.57 38.85 -3.07
C GLU A 852 -24.85 37.76 -4.14
N SER A 853 -25.97 37.04 -4.00
CA SER A 853 -26.43 36.04 -4.98
C SER A 853 -27.40 36.69 -5.96
N GLU A 854 -27.27 36.41 -7.27
CA GLU A 854 -28.17 36.99 -8.29
C GLU A 854 -29.57 36.37 -8.25
N ALA A 855 -29.67 35.11 -7.83
CA ALA A 855 -30.90 34.42 -7.47
C ALA A 855 -30.77 33.85 -6.05
N ASP A 856 -31.86 33.89 -5.28
CA ASP A 856 -31.89 33.33 -3.92
C ASP A 856 -33.24 32.63 -3.66
N MET A 857 -33.28 31.77 -2.66
CA MET A 857 -34.36 30.82 -2.42
C MET A 857 -34.63 30.67 -0.92
N ASP A 858 -35.90 30.72 -0.52
CA ASP A 858 -36.33 30.42 0.83
C ASP A 858 -35.97 28.97 1.22
N ILE A 859 -35.45 28.80 2.44
CA ILE A 859 -35.32 27.48 3.07
C ILE A 859 -36.66 27.18 3.76
N PRO A 860 -37.43 26.15 3.34
CA PRO A 860 -38.79 25.93 3.85
C PRO A 860 -38.83 25.77 5.38
N ASN A 861 -39.73 26.53 6.01
CA ASN A 861 -39.96 26.59 7.46
C ASN A 861 -38.84 27.21 8.31
N GLU A 862 -37.71 27.62 7.73
CA GLU A 862 -36.60 28.22 8.50
C GLU A 862 -36.74 29.74 8.68
N GLY A 863 -37.43 30.44 7.78
CA GLY A 863 -37.55 31.91 7.84
C GLY A 863 -36.28 32.66 7.44
N LEU A 864 -35.45 32.04 6.60
CA LEU A 864 -34.30 32.65 5.92
C LEU A 864 -34.08 31.99 4.56
N THR A 865 -33.25 32.61 3.73
CA THR A 865 -32.87 32.09 2.40
C THR A 865 -31.51 31.38 2.42
N PHE A 866 -31.20 30.62 1.35
CA PHE A 866 -29.88 30.00 1.18
C PHE A 866 -28.75 31.04 1.11
N GLY A 867 -28.95 32.16 0.42
CA GLY A 867 -27.98 33.28 0.38
C GLY A 867 -27.76 33.92 1.75
N THR A 868 -28.83 34.09 2.54
CA THR A 868 -28.72 34.55 3.94
C THR A 868 -27.92 33.56 4.78
N MET A 869 -28.15 32.24 4.61
CA MET A 869 -27.42 31.20 5.32
C MET A 869 -25.93 31.19 4.95
N ALA A 870 -25.61 31.23 3.66
CA ALA A 870 -24.24 31.25 3.14
C ALA A 870 -23.47 32.50 3.62
N MET A 871 -24.12 33.66 3.63
CA MET A 871 -23.53 34.88 4.15
C MET A 871 -23.31 34.81 5.67
N ALA A 872 -24.25 34.26 6.44
CA ALA A 872 -24.08 34.07 7.88
C ALA A 872 -22.94 33.08 8.20
N GLN A 873 -22.72 32.06 7.36
CA GLN A 873 -21.56 31.15 7.46
C GLN A 873 -20.24 31.88 7.20
N ALA A 874 -20.18 32.74 6.19
CA ALA A 874 -18.99 33.57 5.89
C ALA A 874 -18.67 34.54 7.04
N LEU A 875 -19.65 35.30 7.51
CA LEU A 875 -19.50 36.21 8.64
C LEU A 875 -19.06 35.47 9.92
N GLY A 876 -19.57 34.25 10.13
CA GLY A 876 -19.19 33.37 11.24
C GLY A 876 -17.73 32.89 11.17
N ASP A 877 -17.22 32.56 9.97
CA ASP A 877 -15.81 32.20 9.76
C ASP A 877 -14.89 33.40 9.97
N TYR A 878 -15.21 34.54 9.35
CA TYR A 878 -14.49 35.80 9.51
C TYR A 878 -14.29 36.16 10.98
N GLN A 879 -15.38 36.16 11.76
CA GLN A 879 -15.36 36.48 13.19
C GLN A 879 -14.58 35.46 14.03
N ALA A 880 -14.58 34.18 13.65
CA ALA A 880 -13.79 33.15 14.35
C ALA A 880 -12.28 33.30 14.08
N LEU A 881 -11.90 33.61 12.83
CA LEU A 881 -10.51 33.90 12.45
C LEU A 881 -10.01 35.20 13.10
N GLU A 882 -10.85 36.24 13.14
CA GLU A 882 -10.57 37.50 13.83
C GLU A 882 -10.36 37.30 15.34
N ALA A 883 -11.23 36.53 15.99
CA ALA A 883 -11.11 36.20 17.42
C ALA A 883 -9.86 35.37 17.75
N ARG A 884 -9.32 34.63 16.78
CA ARG A 884 -8.02 33.92 16.86
C ARG A 884 -6.82 34.79 16.51
N GLY A 885 -7.01 36.09 16.21
CA GLY A 885 -5.95 37.02 15.86
C GLY A 885 -5.33 36.81 14.48
N ARG A 886 -5.95 36.01 13.61
CA ARG A 886 -5.40 35.67 12.29
C ARG A 886 -5.26 36.89 11.40
N ARG A 887 -4.29 36.86 10.49
CA ARG A 887 -4.14 37.87 9.42
C ARG A 887 -5.26 37.67 8.40
N LEU A 888 -6.27 38.53 8.41
CA LEU A 888 -7.48 38.35 7.60
C LEU A 888 -7.85 39.61 6.79
N LEU A 889 -8.10 39.42 5.50
CA LEU A 889 -8.73 40.37 4.58
C LEU A 889 -10.03 39.75 4.07
N ARG A 890 -11.14 40.49 4.08
CA ARG A 890 -12.40 40.09 3.42
C ARG A 890 -12.80 41.12 2.37
N ILE A 891 -13.16 40.62 1.20
CA ILE A 891 -13.67 41.41 0.07
C ILE A 891 -15.10 40.95 -0.19
N HIS A 892 -16.04 41.89 -0.08
CA HIS A 892 -17.45 41.68 -0.38
C HIS A 892 -17.78 42.31 -1.74
N LEU A 893 -17.90 41.46 -2.76
CA LEU A 893 -18.09 41.85 -4.16
C LEU A 893 -19.56 42.17 -4.44
N ARG A 894 -19.83 43.18 -5.27
CA ARG A 894 -21.19 43.49 -5.75
C ARG A 894 -21.76 42.44 -6.69
N LYS A 895 -20.90 41.64 -7.30
CA LYS A 895 -21.24 40.52 -8.18
C LYS A 895 -20.22 39.39 -7.97
N PRO A 896 -20.58 38.12 -8.20
CA PRO A 896 -19.64 37.01 -8.19
C PRO A 896 -18.73 37.03 -9.44
N SER A 897 -17.79 37.98 -9.50
CA SER A 897 -16.82 38.14 -10.59
C SER A 897 -15.47 38.59 -10.05
N LEU A 898 -14.40 37.94 -10.51
CA LEU A 898 -13.01 38.25 -10.13
C LEU A 898 -12.18 38.76 -11.34
N LYS A 899 -12.81 38.97 -12.50
CA LYS A 899 -12.12 39.34 -13.76
C LYS A 899 -11.32 40.64 -13.71
N ASP A 900 -11.60 41.49 -12.73
CA ASP A 900 -10.94 42.78 -12.51
C ASP A 900 -9.82 42.71 -11.43
N LEU A 901 -9.40 41.52 -10.97
CA LEU A 901 -8.51 41.34 -9.80
C LEU A 901 -7.04 40.99 -10.09
#